data_AF-A0A946ULT3-F1
#
_entry.id   AF-A0A946ULT3-F1
#
_cell.length_a   1.000
_cell.length_b   1.000
_cell.length_c   1.000
_cell.angle_alpha   90.00
_cell.angle_beta   90.00
_cell.angle_gamma   90.00
#
_symmetry.space_group_name_H-M   'P 1'
#
loop_
_entity.id
_entity.type
_entity.pdbx_description
1 polymer ?
#
loop_
_entity_poly.entity_id
_entity_poly.type
_entity_poly.pdbx_seq_one_letter_code
_entity_poly.pdbx_strand_id
1 'polypeptide(L)'
;MSHRIKTETVSTSPAIRVSTARYARSGWCWKWTRWIGIGAMLFALQACEVNEESLTETQSPGSSGGGTPPPPPPPPPPPPPPPPASATDQAIFEATLYPHLMDAANNCVGCHGNTQDPLFAVADATVAYNAITSQQKVNLMNPPLSRVYVRPKDERHNCGGDANCDRVAADFLAAIEEWANQATANVPPPVGGGPVVSVPTNFAEATDSGLVRADDAAIAVFTFSEGAGDITMDTSGAGSPITLQIEGMEWVEGGGLRNVSGKAQANAADSRKLFDMITPVNEYTVEAWVIPDNNAQDGPARIVSYSLDTAERNFTMGQNAIYYQLRNRSVATGINGTPALEALDPQVAIDMTHIVMTFDGQTGRKVYINGQLSIEENAANDTLDWIDTHLLVLGNETTNNRLWQGVLRFVAIHNTALSDVEVRQNYDAGAGNLVTMRFDVSGIIGQPAFIDMQVAQLDAAGYLFARPTFVSDATGIAVKNIRIVVNGGTPVAAQPFRRIDTTVLQTGVELSPLGAVIPVELGADNDQFHLEFEVLGSMQGEAEPPVPSSPPLPVADVPEPQFGVRTFSQLNDTMSILTGISANQNDVLATYSEVRDSLPSTPDMLAFGPAQQIAIQRLATSYCGAVVSDGPTCDGFFGNCAIDGAAKDQVANTLYDRLVGDNIAEQPERANVSTEVVRMIDDLGCANGCNGAEAELVLQATCAAVLSSAAITVN
;
A
#
# COMPACT_ATOMS: atom_id res chain seq x y z
N MET A 1 0.01 -53.22 65.93
CA MET A 1 0.93 -52.18 66.44
C MET A 1 1.10 -51.17 65.32
N SER A 2 0.84 -49.87 65.44
CA SER A 2 0.17 -49.03 66.46
C SER A 2 -0.68 -47.99 65.71
N HIS A 3 -1.87 -47.58 66.15
CA HIS A 3 -2.12 -46.54 67.17
C HIS A 3 -1.37 -45.22 66.93
N ARG A 4 -1.97 -44.02 66.97
CA ARG A 4 -3.40 -43.59 67.07
C ARG A 4 -3.43 -42.05 66.78
N ILE A 5 -4.44 -41.44 66.14
CA ILE A 5 -5.54 -40.63 66.75
C ILE A 5 -6.35 -39.95 65.61
N LYS A 6 -7.66 -39.77 65.81
CA LYS A 6 -8.58 -38.93 65.00
C LYS A 6 -8.86 -37.60 65.72
N THR A 7 -9.13 -36.53 64.95
CA THR A 7 -10.25 -35.59 65.21
C THR A 7 -10.69 -34.92 63.90
N GLU A 8 -11.96 -34.57 63.77
CA GLU A 8 -12.60 -34.08 62.53
C GLU A 8 -13.28 -32.71 62.74
N THR A 9 -13.23 -31.82 61.73
CA THR A 9 -14.21 -30.75 61.36
C THR A 9 -13.62 -30.03 60.13
N VAL A 10 -14.13 -30.18 58.90
CA VAL A 10 -15.37 -29.57 58.33
C VAL A 10 -15.28 -28.03 58.42
N SER A 11 -15.23 -27.27 57.31
CA SER A 11 -16.25 -27.28 56.24
C SER A 11 -15.77 -26.92 54.82
N THR A 12 -16.46 -27.53 53.82
CA THR A 12 -16.75 -27.03 52.46
C THR A 12 -15.66 -26.34 51.62
N SER A 13 -15.02 -27.15 50.77
CA SER A 13 -14.95 -26.87 49.32
C SER A 13 -16.00 -27.75 48.62
N PRO A 14 -16.46 -27.45 47.39
CA PRO A 14 -15.82 -28.13 46.25
C PRO A 14 -15.71 -27.29 44.96
N ALA A 15 -14.79 -27.68 44.09
CA ALA A 15 -14.83 -27.30 42.67
C ALA A 15 -16.03 -27.95 41.96
N ILE A 16 -16.68 -27.24 41.04
CA ILE A 16 -17.73 -27.77 40.17
C ILE A 16 -17.21 -27.80 38.73
N ARG A 17 -17.24 -28.98 38.11
CA ARG A 17 -17.11 -29.11 36.65
C ARG A 17 -18.35 -28.53 36.00
N VAL A 18 -18.22 -27.47 35.21
CA VAL A 18 -19.28 -27.05 34.28
C VAL A 18 -19.11 -27.81 32.96
N SER A 19 -20.22 -28.24 32.38
CA SER A 19 -20.24 -29.06 31.17
C SER A 19 -20.31 -28.21 29.91
N THR A 20 -19.59 -28.63 28.87
CA THR A 20 -19.82 -28.14 27.50
C THR A 20 -21.20 -28.56 26.99
N ALA A 21 -21.67 -27.86 25.95
CA ALA A 21 -22.87 -28.17 25.16
C ALA A 21 -24.26 -28.00 25.82
N ARG A 22 -24.69 -26.74 25.99
CA ARG A 22 -26.07 -26.30 25.67
C ARG A 22 -26.24 -24.77 25.70
N TYR A 23 -26.14 -24.10 24.54
CA TYR A 23 -26.99 -22.92 24.21
C TYR A 23 -26.95 -22.50 22.71
N ALA A 24 -26.88 -23.45 21.79
CA ALA A 24 -27.13 -23.15 20.38
C ALA A 24 -28.62 -22.79 20.17
N ARG A 25 -28.88 -21.73 19.37
CA ARG A 25 -30.19 -21.15 18.99
C ARG A 25 -30.85 -20.18 20.00
N SER A 26 -30.47 -18.91 19.94
CA SER A 26 -31.42 -17.79 20.03
C SER A 26 -30.97 -16.62 19.13
N GLY A 27 -31.91 -15.80 18.66
CA GLY A 27 -31.71 -14.90 17.50
C GLY A 27 -31.07 -13.54 17.77
N TRP A 28 -30.04 -13.45 18.63
CA TRP A 28 -29.44 -12.16 19.02
C TRP A 28 -28.78 -11.39 17.86
N CYS A 29 -28.06 -12.08 16.98
CA CYS A 29 -27.28 -11.46 15.88
C CYS A 29 -28.15 -10.71 14.84
N TRP A 30 -29.48 -10.93 14.83
CA TRP A 30 -30.42 -10.27 13.90
C TRP A 30 -31.03 -8.95 14.42
N LYS A 31 -30.74 -8.53 15.66
CA LYS A 31 -31.17 -7.23 16.18
C LYS A 31 -30.12 -6.12 15.98
N TRP A 32 -28.85 -6.45 16.19
CA TRP A 32 -27.73 -5.51 16.06
C TRP A 32 -27.59 -4.90 14.66
N THR A 33 -27.98 -5.65 13.61
CA THR A 33 -27.87 -5.25 12.20
C THR A 33 -28.78 -4.07 11.80
N ARG A 34 -29.62 -3.55 12.71
CA ARG A 34 -30.66 -2.56 12.40
C ARG A 34 -30.36 -1.12 12.82
N TRP A 35 -29.19 -0.89 13.43
CA TRP A 35 -28.86 0.38 14.08
C TRP A 35 -27.69 1.16 13.43
N ILE A 36 -27.03 0.62 12.39
CA ILE A 36 -26.03 1.35 11.59
C ILE A 36 -26.75 2.26 10.58
N GLY A 37 -27.40 3.28 11.13
CA GLY A 37 -28.12 4.34 10.42
C GLY A 37 -28.54 5.34 11.49
N ILE A 38 -27.75 6.39 11.74
CA ILE A 38 -27.55 7.49 10.78
C ILE A 38 -26.10 7.64 10.24
N GLY A 39 -25.16 6.82 10.69
CA GLY A 39 -23.72 7.05 10.44
C GLY A 39 -23.11 6.57 9.12
N ALA A 40 -23.70 5.63 8.37
CA ALA A 40 -23.04 5.05 7.19
C ALA A 40 -23.98 4.66 6.04
N MET A 41 -23.55 5.00 4.82
CA MET A 41 -24.00 4.37 3.57
C MET A 41 -22.77 3.85 2.82
N LEU A 42 -22.39 2.59 3.06
CA LEU A 42 -22.06 1.55 2.06
C LEU A 42 -21.53 0.28 2.74
N PHE A 43 -21.89 -0.87 2.17
CA PHE A 43 -21.36 -2.24 2.34
C PHE A 43 -20.68 -2.67 3.65
N ALA A 44 -21.34 -3.57 4.39
CA ALA A 44 -20.69 -4.53 5.27
C ALA A 44 -21.45 -5.88 5.26
N LEU A 45 -20.76 -6.98 4.97
CA LEU A 45 -21.23 -8.36 5.12
C LEU A 45 -20.00 -9.26 5.30
N GLN A 46 -20.06 -10.21 6.26
CA GLN A 46 -19.01 -11.18 6.60
C GLN A 46 -17.68 -10.63 7.16
N ALA A 47 -17.64 -10.46 8.48
CA ALA A 47 -16.52 -10.91 9.33
C ALA A 47 -17.03 -11.16 10.75
N CYS A 48 -16.68 -12.29 11.36
CA CYS A 48 -16.95 -12.63 12.76
C CYS A 48 -16.01 -13.79 13.19
N GLU A 49 -15.71 -13.87 14.50
CA GLU A 49 -14.85 -14.87 15.15
C GLU A 49 -13.33 -14.84 14.79
N VAL A 50 -12.54 -14.19 15.66
CA VAL A 50 -11.38 -14.82 16.33
C VAL A 50 -11.37 -14.32 17.79
N ASN A 51 -10.87 -15.13 18.74
CA ASN A 51 -10.80 -14.80 20.18
C ASN A 51 -9.39 -14.40 20.65
N GLU A 52 -9.32 -13.82 21.85
CA GLU A 52 -8.10 -13.45 22.58
C GLU A 52 -7.37 -14.65 23.24
N GLU A 53 -6.05 -14.54 23.40
CA GLU A 53 -5.15 -15.07 24.47
C GLU A 53 -3.70 -15.09 23.89
N SER A 54 -2.62 -14.66 24.56
CA SER A 54 -2.43 -13.85 25.77
C SER A 54 -0.99 -13.27 25.80
N LEU A 55 -0.74 -12.16 26.49
CA LEU A 55 0.61 -11.60 26.70
C LEU A 55 0.87 -11.31 28.18
N THR A 56 2.13 -11.44 28.63
CA THR A 56 2.55 -11.15 30.01
C THR A 56 3.82 -10.30 30.07
N GLU A 57 3.75 -9.18 30.80
CA GLU A 57 4.78 -8.55 31.67
C GLU A 57 6.29 -8.75 31.37
N THR A 58 7.19 -7.76 31.35
CA THR A 58 7.20 -6.29 31.66
C THR A 58 8.32 -5.62 30.79
N GLN A 59 8.90 -4.41 30.94
CA GLN A 59 9.02 -3.42 32.03
C GLN A 59 9.42 -2.01 31.51
N SER A 60 9.46 -1.01 32.40
CA SER A 60 9.88 0.39 32.15
C SER A 60 10.30 1.05 33.48
N PRO A 61 10.74 2.33 33.58
CA PRO A 61 11.09 3.31 32.53
C PRO A 61 12.44 4.06 32.77
N GLY A 62 12.76 5.03 31.90
CA GLY A 62 13.80 6.06 32.12
C GLY A 62 13.38 7.40 31.49
N SER A 63 13.70 8.55 32.11
CA SER A 63 13.02 9.83 31.81
C SER A 63 13.92 11.09 31.79
N SER A 64 13.40 12.13 31.13
CA SER A 64 13.65 13.58 31.26
C SER A 64 14.56 14.29 30.24
N GLY A 65 14.15 15.50 29.84
CA GLY A 65 14.90 16.40 28.95
C GLY A 65 14.02 17.34 28.11
N GLY A 66 13.39 18.35 28.72
CA GLY A 66 12.54 19.33 28.01
C GLY A 66 13.27 20.60 27.55
N GLY A 67 12.87 21.15 26.40
CA GLY A 67 13.37 22.43 25.88
C GLY A 67 12.35 23.11 24.94
N THR A 68 12.26 24.44 25.00
CA THR A 68 11.28 25.23 24.23
C THR A 68 11.76 25.56 22.80
N PRO A 69 10.90 25.50 21.77
CA PRO A 69 11.28 25.83 20.39
C PRO A 69 11.46 27.35 20.17
N PRO A 70 12.26 27.75 19.16
CA PRO A 70 12.47 29.16 18.79
C PRO A 70 11.29 29.75 17.97
N PRO A 71 11.16 31.08 17.86
CA PRO A 71 10.12 31.74 17.07
C PRO A 71 10.34 31.57 15.54
N PRO A 72 9.27 31.64 14.73
CA PRO A 72 9.35 31.46 13.27
C PRO A 72 10.04 32.61 12.53
N PRO A 73 10.60 32.36 11.33
CA PRO A 73 11.24 33.37 10.50
C PRO A 73 10.24 34.34 9.83
N PRO A 74 10.70 35.53 9.38
CA PRO A 74 9.86 36.48 8.65
C PRO A 74 9.47 35.96 7.25
N PRO A 75 8.35 36.44 6.67
CA PRO A 75 7.87 36.00 5.37
C PRO A 75 8.80 36.42 4.21
N PRO A 76 8.86 35.63 3.12
CA PRO A 76 9.71 35.92 1.96
C PRO A 76 9.19 37.12 1.13
N PRO A 77 10.06 37.78 0.34
CA PRO A 77 9.64 38.80 -0.61
C PRO A 77 8.79 38.21 -1.76
N PRO A 78 7.93 39.02 -2.42
CA PRO A 78 7.12 38.55 -3.54
C PRO A 78 7.99 38.14 -4.74
N PRO A 79 7.58 37.12 -5.51
CA PRO A 79 8.36 36.60 -6.62
C PRO A 79 8.41 37.56 -7.82
N PRO A 80 9.46 37.49 -8.66
CA PRO A 80 9.47 38.14 -9.97
C PRO A 80 8.43 37.50 -10.91
N PRO A 81 7.96 38.22 -11.95
CA PRO A 81 7.06 37.63 -12.94
C PRO A 81 7.73 36.48 -13.70
N PRO A 82 6.98 35.45 -14.11
CA PRO A 82 7.53 34.28 -14.80
C PRO A 82 8.10 34.65 -16.19
N PRO A 83 9.06 33.85 -16.71
CA PRO A 83 9.53 34.00 -18.09
C PRO A 83 8.38 33.79 -19.09
N PRO A 84 8.35 34.51 -20.23
CA PRO A 84 7.42 34.21 -21.30
C PRO A 84 7.74 32.84 -21.92
N ALA A 85 6.70 32.09 -22.31
CA ALA A 85 6.86 30.91 -23.16
C ALA A 85 7.55 31.29 -24.48
N SER A 86 8.19 30.31 -25.15
CA SER A 86 8.70 30.55 -26.51
C SER A 86 7.52 30.85 -27.43
N ALA A 87 7.51 32.04 -28.03
CA ALA A 87 6.36 32.60 -28.74
C ALA A 87 6.03 31.89 -30.09
N THR A 88 6.57 30.70 -30.31
CA THR A 88 6.42 29.90 -31.52
C THR A 88 5.43 28.75 -31.30
N ASP A 89 5.58 27.94 -30.24
CA ASP A 89 4.76 26.72 -30.08
C ASP A 89 3.34 27.02 -29.61
N GLN A 90 3.16 27.96 -28.67
CA GLN A 90 1.83 28.46 -28.31
C GLN A 90 1.10 29.04 -29.53
N ALA A 91 1.80 29.74 -30.44
CA ALA A 91 1.21 30.30 -31.65
C ALA A 91 0.80 29.21 -32.66
N ILE A 92 1.49 28.05 -32.67
CA ILE A 92 1.10 26.89 -33.47
C ILE A 92 -0.13 26.22 -32.85
N PHE A 93 -0.16 26.00 -31.53
CA PHE A 93 -1.35 25.51 -30.82
C PHE A 93 -2.58 26.39 -31.07
N GLU A 94 -2.42 27.72 -30.99
CA GLU A 94 -3.46 28.72 -31.28
C GLU A 94 -4.00 28.63 -32.73
N ALA A 95 -3.16 28.23 -33.68
CA ALA A 95 -3.51 28.07 -35.09
C ALA A 95 -4.07 26.67 -35.44
N THR A 96 -3.84 25.65 -34.60
CA THR A 96 -4.10 24.23 -34.91
C THR A 96 -5.19 23.64 -34.02
N LEU A 97 -4.87 23.21 -32.80
CA LEU A 97 -5.82 22.51 -31.91
C LEU A 97 -6.78 23.47 -31.20
N TYR A 98 -6.32 24.66 -30.80
CA TYR A 98 -7.12 25.59 -29.99
C TYR A 98 -8.52 25.93 -30.59
N PRO A 99 -8.68 26.18 -31.91
CA PRO A 99 -10.00 26.40 -32.51
C PRO A 99 -10.97 25.22 -32.31
N HIS A 100 -10.49 23.98 -32.32
CA HIS A 100 -11.33 22.79 -32.13
C HIS A 100 -11.77 22.59 -30.68
N LEU A 101 -10.97 23.04 -29.70
CA LEU A 101 -11.33 23.05 -28.27
C LEU A 101 -12.38 24.12 -27.97
N MET A 102 -12.32 25.25 -28.69
CA MET A 102 -13.23 26.38 -28.53
C MET A 102 -14.53 26.27 -29.34
N ASP A 103 -14.64 25.30 -30.24
CA ASP A 103 -15.87 25.08 -31.03
C ASP A 103 -16.99 24.49 -30.15
N ALA A 104 -18.11 25.22 -30.10
CA ALA A 104 -19.32 24.79 -29.42
C ALA A 104 -19.91 23.49 -29.97
N ALA A 105 -19.64 23.11 -31.22
CA ALA A 105 -20.07 21.83 -31.80
C ALA A 105 -19.38 20.59 -31.20
N ASN A 106 -18.26 20.81 -30.48
CA ASN A 106 -17.44 19.79 -29.84
C ASN A 106 -17.69 19.70 -28.32
N ASN A 107 -18.56 20.55 -27.78
CA ASN A 107 -19.02 20.61 -26.38
C ASN A 107 -17.97 20.90 -25.29
N CYS A 108 -16.66 20.94 -25.59
CA CYS A 108 -15.59 21.07 -24.59
C CYS A 108 -15.73 22.31 -23.69
N VAL A 109 -16.01 23.48 -24.27
CA VAL A 109 -16.15 24.77 -23.57
C VAL A 109 -17.19 24.71 -22.44
N GLY A 110 -18.24 23.89 -22.58
CA GLY A 110 -19.34 23.79 -21.61
C GLY A 110 -18.95 23.20 -20.26
N CYS A 111 -17.81 22.51 -20.18
CA CYS A 111 -17.24 22.00 -18.92
C CYS A 111 -15.83 22.58 -18.67
N HIS A 112 -14.96 22.53 -19.68
CA HIS A 112 -13.53 22.87 -19.60
C HIS A 112 -13.23 24.36 -19.89
N GLY A 113 -14.25 25.20 -20.04
CA GLY A 113 -14.12 26.64 -20.22
C GLY A 113 -14.24 27.48 -18.94
N ASN A 114 -14.62 26.88 -17.80
CA ASN A 114 -14.68 27.53 -16.48
C ASN A 114 -14.99 26.59 -15.29
N THR A 115 -15.72 25.49 -15.49
CA THR A 115 -16.28 24.68 -14.39
C THR A 115 -15.50 23.43 -13.99
N GLN A 116 -14.63 22.89 -14.86
CA GLN A 116 -14.01 21.58 -14.64
C GLN A 116 -12.58 21.53 -15.20
N ASP A 117 -11.64 21.05 -14.39
CA ASP A 117 -10.27 20.83 -14.83
C ASP A 117 -10.13 19.60 -15.78
N PRO A 118 -9.19 19.64 -16.73
CA PRO A 118 -8.27 20.75 -17.01
C PRO A 118 -9.01 21.89 -17.74
N LEU A 119 -8.69 23.15 -17.40
CA LEU A 119 -9.24 24.33 -18.07
C LEU A 119 -8.62 24.56 -19.47
N PHE A 120 -8.81 23.61 -20.39
CA PHE A 120 -8.24 23.63 -21.74
C PHE A 120 -9.13 24.27 -22.82
N ALA A 121 -10.39 24.58 -22.51
CA ALA A 121 -11.36 25.15 -23.47
C ALA A 121 -11.76 26.59 -23.07
N VAL A 122 -10.77 27.37 -22.64
CA VAL A 122 -10.91 28.74 -22.11
C VAL A 122 -10.54 29.81 -23.14
N ALA A 123 -11.12 31.01 -23.00
CA ALA A 123 -10.91 32.13 -23.92
C ALA A 123 -9.51 32.80 -23.84
N ASP A 124 -8.67 32.45 -22.85
CA ASP A 124 -7.26 32.80 -22.83
C ASP A 124 -6.45 31.60 -23.36
N ALA A 125 -5.97 31.72 -24.61
CA ALA A 125 -5.21 30.66 -25.26
C ALA A 125 -3.91 30.29 -24.53
N THR A 126 -3.31 31.21 -23.75
CA THR A 126 -2.14 30.95 -22.90
C THR A 126 -2.50 29.98 -21.78
N VAL A 127 -3.67 30.16 -21.16
CA VAL A 127 -4.17 29.27 -20.12
C VAL A 127 -4.55 27.92 -20.73
N ALA A 128 -5.23 27.90 -21.87
CA ALA A 128 -5.61 26.67 -22.57
C ALA A 128 -4.38 25.83 -23.01
N TYR A 129 -3.38 26.49 -23.61
CA TYR A 129 -2.10 25.90 -23.99
C TYR A 129 -1.41 25.28 -22.78
N ASN A 130 -1.24 26.04 -21.71
CA ASN A 130 -0.61 25.57 -20.48
C ASN A 130 -1.40 24.40 -19.85
N ALA A 131 -2.74 24.40 -19.85
CA ALA A 131 -3.54 23.32 -19.30
C ALA A 131 -3.39 22.00 -20.09
N ILE A 132 -3.16 22.07 -21.41
CA ILE A 132 -2.91 20.91 -22.26
C ILE A 132 -1.47 20.40 -22.14
N THR A 133 -0.48 21.29 -22.19
CA THR A 133 0.94 20.90 -22.21
C THR A 133 1.42 20.46 -20.83
N SER A 134 1.19 21.26 -19.78
CA SER A 134 1.64 20.93 -18.41
C SER A 134 1.00 19.66 -17.84
N GLN A 135 -0.21 19.32 -18.30
CA GLN A 135 -0.91 18.10 -17.88
C GLN A 135 -0.88 16.98 -18.94
N GLN A 136 -0.02 17.10 -19.96
CA GLN A 136 0.22 16.11 -21.03
C GLN A 136 -1.05 15.52 -21.66
N LYS A 137 -2.03 16.38 -21.99
CA LYS A 137 -3.29 15.96 -22.63
C LYS A 137 -3.16 15.72 -24.14
N VAL A 138 -2.03 16.16 -24.71
CA VAL A 138 -1.60 15.98 -26.11
C VAL A 138 -0.20 15.37 -26.11
N ASN A 139 0.03 14.43 -27.04
CA ASN A 139 1.35 13.89 -27.36
C ASN A 139 1.64 14.23 -28.83
N LEU A 140 2.64 15.09 -29.08
CA LEU A 140 3.01 15.51 -30.44
C LEU A 140 3.86 14.48 -31.18
N MET A 141 4.56 13.59 -30.47
CA MET A 141 5.38 12.53 -31.06
C MET A 141 4.53 11.33 -31.52
N ASN A 142 3.44 11.06 -30.80
CA ASN A 142 2.46 10.03 -31.14
C ASN A 142 1.03 10.59 -30.96
N PRO A 143 0.50 11.38 -31.93
CA PRO A 143 -0.82 12.00 -31.85
C PRO A 143 -1.97 11.06 -31.46
N PRO A 144 -2.03 9.80 -31.94
CA PRO A 144 -3.01 8.81 -31.49
C PRO A 144 -3.03 8.47 -29.97
N LEU A 145 -2.00 8.80 -29.19
CA LEU A 145 -2.00 8.61 -27.73
C LEU A 145 -2.53 9.82 -26.95
N SER A 146 -2.83 10.93 -27.63
CA SER A 146 -3.33 12.16 -27.01
C SER A 146 -4.66 11.93 -26.30
N ARG A 147 -4.77 12.24 -25.00
CA ARG A 147 -6.00 12.00 -24.24
C ARG A 147 -7.19 12.81 -24.76
N VAL A 148 -6.98 13.98 -25.36
CA VAL A 148 -8.06 14.75 -26.02
C VAL A 148 -8.62 14.05 -27.28
N TYR A 149 -7.87 13.13 -27.90
CA TYR A 149 -8.33 12.28 -29.01
C TYR A 149 -8.97 10.97 -28.51
N VAL A 150 -8.34 10.30 -27.55
CA VAL A 150 -8.83 9.04 -26.94
C VAL A 150 -10.20 9.23 -26.26
N ARG A 151 -10.41 10.36 -25.56
CA ARG A 151 -11.66 10.67 -24.83
C ARG A 151 -12.92 10.70 -25.71
N PRO A 152 -12.99 11.41 -26.85
CA PRO A 152 -14.12 11.33 -27.77
C PRO A 152 -14.15 10.00 -28.55
N LYS A 153 -12.99 9.45 -28.93
CA LYS A 153 -12.89 8.24 -29.76
C LYS A 153 -13.41 6.99 -29.06
N ASP A 154 -12.84 6.65 -27.91
CA ASP A 154 -13.03 5.36 -27.26
C ASP A 154 -13.94 5.49 -26.03
N GLU A 155 -13.74 6.55 -25.23
CA GLU A 155 -14.55 6.82 -24.02
C GLU A 155 -15.87 7.55 -24.33
N ARG A 156 -16.13 7.88 -25.60
CA ARG A 156 -17.34 8.55 -26.13
C ARG A 156 -17.75 9.81 -25.35
N HIS A 157 -16.77 10.54 -24.81
CA HIS A 157 -16.98 11.55 -23.78
C HIS A 157 -17.72 12.81 -24.28
N ASN A 158 -18.96 13.02 -23.80
CA ASN A 158 -19.77 14.25 -23.92
C ASN A 158 -19.99 14.86 -25.32
N CYS A 159 -19.64 14.15 -26.40
CA CYS A 159 -19.81 14.61 -27.78
C CYS A 159 -21.27 14.71 -28.25
N GLY A 160 -22.27 14.23 -27.49
CA GLY A 160 -23.68 14.30 -27.89
C GLY A 160 -24.13 13.29 -28.97
N GLY A 161 -23.32 12.27 -29.27
CA GLY A 161 -23.71 11.13 -30.12
C GLY A 161 -22.53 10.54 -30.90
N ASP A 162 -22.59 9.24 -31.21
CA ASP A 162 -21.44 8.48 -31.74
C ASP A 162 -20.82 9.11 -33.00
N ALA A 163 -21.64 9.46 -33.98
CA ALA A 163 -21.18 10.11 -35.21
C ALA A 163 -20.66 11.55 -35.02
N ASN A 164 -20.91 12.18 -33.86
CA ASN A 164 -20.21 13.40 -33.46
C ASN A 164 -18.87 13.05 -32.82
N CYS A 165 -18.81 12.08 -31.91
CA CYS A 165 -17.57 11.57 -31.31
C CYS A 165 -16.53 11.13 -32.35
N ASP A 166 -16.94 10.36 -33.36
CA ASP A 166 -16.06 9.90 -34.44
C ASP A 166 -15.47 11.07 -35.24
N ARG A 167 -16.25 12.14 -35.46
CA ARG A 167 -15.77 13.36 -36.14
C ARG A 167 -14.85 14.17 -35.24
N VAL A 168 -15.25 14.46 -33.99
CA VAL A 168 -14.45 15.22 -33.01
C VAL A 168 -13.09 14.55 -32.80
N ALA A 169 -13.04 13.22 -32.70
CA ALA A 169 -11.80 12.47 -32.64
C ALA A 169 -10.93 12.66 -33.90
N ALA A 170 -11.51 12.51 -35.10
CA ALA A 170 -10.77 12.70 -36.35
C ALA A 170 -10.24 14.14 -36.52
N ASP A 171 -11.07 15.14 -36.22
CA ASP A 171 -10.72 16.56 -36.26
C ASP A 171 -9.58 16.88 -35.27
N PHE A 172 -9.66 16.38 -34.04
CA PHE A 172 -8.63 16.58 -33.01
C PHE A 172 -7.31 15.88 -33.37
N LEU A 173 -7.35 14.66 -33.90
CA LEU A 173 -6.15 13.93 -34.32
C LEU A 173 -5.40 14.71 -35.41
N ALA A 174 -6.12 15.13 -36.46
CA ALA A 174 -5.54 15.89 -37.57
C ALA A 174 -4.96 17.25 -37.10
N ALA A 175 -5.61 17.92 -36.14
CA ALA A 175 -5.09 19.16 -35.57
C ALA A 175 -3.80 18.96 -34.74
N ILE A 176 -3.66 17.82 -34.07
CA ILE A 176 -2.45 17.48 -33.30
C ILE A 176 -1.31 17.03 -34.23
N GLU A 177 -1.62 16.26 -35.28
CA GLU A 177 -0.67 15.92 -36.34
C GLU A 177 -0.12 17.19 -37.02
N GLU A 178 -0.98 18.17 -37.32
CA GLU A 178 -0.55 19.45 -37.90
C GLU A 178 0.24 20.32 -36.91
N TRP A 179 -0.10 20.32 -35.61
CA TRP A 179 0.73 20.96 -34.57
C TRP A 179 2.13 20.35 -34.56
N ALA A 180 2.24 19.01 -34.52
CA ALA A 180 3.53 18.32 -34.53
C ALA A 180 4.37 18.63 -35.79
N ASN A 181 3.74 18.65 -36.97
CA ASN A 181 4.37 19.01 -38.24
C ASN A 181 4.90 20.46 -38.23
N GLN A 182 4.13 21.41 -37.69
CA GLN A 182 4.54 22.82 -37.63
C GLN A 182 5.57 23.08 -36.51
N ALA A 183 5.50 22.38 -35.38
CA ALA A 183 6.46 22.51 -34.29
C ALA A 183 7.86 22.04 -34.74
N THR A 184 7.93 20.88 -35.40
CA THR A 184 9.17 20.33 -35.96
C THR A 184 9.73 21.18 -37.11
N ALA A 185 8.88 21.80 -37.94
CA ALA A 185 9.31 22.65 -39.05
C ALA A 185 9.88 24.02 -38.63
N ASN A 186 9.55 24.52 -37.43
CA ASN A 186 9.89 25.88 -37.00
C ASN A 186 11.10 25.98 -36.04
N VAL A 187 11.84 24.88 -35.81
CA VAL A 187 13.03 24.87 -34.93
C VAL A 187 14.17 25.72 -35.53
N PRO A 188 14.58 26.84 -34.91
CA PRO A 188 15.78 27.57 -35.32
C PRO A 188 17.03 26.80 -34.85
N PRO A 189 18.17 26.88 -35.57
CA PRO A 189 19.42 26.31 -35.07
C PRO A 189 19.82 26.97 -33.73
N PRO A 190 20.16 26.21 -32.67
CA PRO A 190 20.44 26.77 -31.34
C PRO A 190 21.57 27.81 -31.35
N VAL A 191 21.33 28.94 -30.68
CA VAL A 191 22.28 30.07 -30.63
C VAL A 191 23.29 29.88 -29.50
N GLY A 192 24.15 28.86 -29.66
CA GLY A 192 25.33 28.61 -28.84
C GLY A 192 25.18 27.44 -27.85
N GLY A 193 26.12 26.48 -27.92
CA GLY A 193 26.24 25.39 -26.95
C GLY A 193 25.11 24.36 -27.02
N GLY A 194 25.16 23.46 -28.02
CA GLY A 194 24.21 22.34 -28.09
C GLY A 194 24.31 21.39 -26.88
N PRO A 195 23.27 20.57 -26.63
CA PRO A 195 23.18 19.73 -25.43
C PRO A 195 24.35 18.74 -25.35
N VAL A 196 24.82 18.51 -24.12
CA VAL A 196 25.85 17.50 -23.81
C VAL A 196 25.13 16.16 -23.67
N VAL A 197 25.27 15.30 -24.68
CA VAL A 197 24.52 14.03 -24.79
C VAL A 197 25.42 12.83 -25.03
N SER A 198 25.08 11.68 -24.44
CA SER A 198 25.73 10.40 -24.76
C SER A 198 25.44 9.98 -26.21
N VAL A 199 26.20 9.00 -26.71
CA VAL A 199 25.75 8.21 -27.85
C VAL A 199 24.43 7.50 -27.47
N PRO A 200 23.41 7.47 -28.35
CA PRO A 200 22.20 6.70 -28.11
C PRO A 200 22.42 5.18 -28.20
N THR A 201 21.61 4.41 -27.47
CA THR A 201 21.62 2.94 -27.43
C THR A 201 20.19 2.40 -27.23
N ASN A 202 20.00 1.08 -27.17
CA ASN A 202 18.69 0.42 -27.12
C ASN A 202 18.77 -0.94 -26.38
N PHE A 203 17.62 -1.59 -26.15
CA PHE A 203 17.56 -2.86 -25.42
C PHE A 203 18.28 -4.03 -26.14
N ALA A 204 18.35 -4.03 -27.47
CA ALA A 204 19.05 -5.07 -28.24
C ALA A 204 20.59 -4.93 -28.21
N GLU A 205 21.11 -3.79 -27.75
CA GLU A 205 22.54 -3.54 -27.50
C GLU A 205 22.95 -3.79 -26.04
N ALA A 206 21.98 -3.93 -25.13
CA ALA A 206 22.23 -4.16 -23.71
C ALA A 206 22.80 -5.57 -23.46
N THR A 207 23.74 -5.68 -22.52
CA THR A 207 24.33 -6.97 -22.12
C THR A 207 23.61 -7.53 -20.91
N ASP A 208 23.79 -8.83 -20.62
CA ASP A 208 23.60 -9.36 -19.26
C ASP A 208 24.25 -8.40 -18.24
N SER A 209 23.54 -8.09 -17.14
CA SER A 209 24.06 -7.21 -16.09
C SER A 209 25.21 -7.80 -15.29
N GLY A 210 25.36 -9.14 -15.32
CA GLY A 210 26.33 -9.87 -14.52
C GLY A 210 25.99 -9.94 -13.02
N LEU A 211 24.81 -9.45 -12.60
CA LEU A 211 24.26 -9.72 -11.27
C LEU A 211 23.63 -11.11 -11.26
N VAL A 212 24.43 -12.09 -10.85
CA VAL A 212 24.00 -13.48 -10.72
C VAL A 212 23.16 -13.64 -9.45
N ARG A 213 21.97 -14.22 -9.57
CA ARG A 213 21.12 -14.61 -8.43
C ARG A 213 21.71 -15.84 -7.70
N ALA A 214 21.53 -15.91 -6.38
CA ALA A 214 21.91 -17.02 -5.50
C ALA A 214 20.97 -18.23 -5.64
N ASP A 215 20.71 -18.65 -6.87
CA ASP A 215 19.72 -19.67 -7.22
C ASP A 215 20.33 -21.09 -7.31
N ASP A 216 21.59 -21.29 -6.90
CA ASP A 216 22.28 -22.60 -6.85
C ASP A 216 21.51 -23.65 -6.00
N ALA A 217 20.73 -23.19 -5.01
CA ALA A 217 19.87 -24.02 -4.16
C ALA A 217 18.37 -23.95 -4.53
N ALA A 218 18.02 -23.30 -5.64
CA ALA A 218 16.64 -23.19 -6.11
C ALA A 218 16.15 -24.56 -6.62
N ILE A 219 15.10 -25.08 -5.99
CA ILE A 219 14.45 -26.33 -6.38
C ILE A 219 13.17 -26.11 -7.17
N ALA A 220 12.61 -24.90 -7.21
CA ALA A 220 11.59 -24.52 -8.17
C ALA A 220 11.77 -23.05 -8.55
N VAL A 221 11.66 -22.70 -9.84
CA VAL A 221 11.73 -21.31 -10.34
C VAL A 221 10.67 -21.09 -11.40
N PHE A 222 9.82 -20.08 -11.23
CA PHE A 222 8.80 -19.64 -12.19
C PHE A 222 9.08 -18.19 -12.59
N THR A 223 9.51 -17.99 -13.83
CA THR A 223 9.80 -16.67 -14.42
C THR A 223 8.61 -16.03 -15.12
N PHE A 224 7.53 -16.80 -15.35
CA PHE A 224 6.33 -16.38 -16.09
C PHE A 224 6.65 -15.71 -17.45
N SER A 225 7.69 -16.20 -18.11
CA SER A 225 8.20 -15.70 -19.40
C SER A 225 7.56 -16.39 -20.61
N GLU A 226 6.67 -17.35 -20.40
CA GLU A 226 5.96 -18.08 -21.46
C GLU A 226 4.93 -17.21 -22.19
N GLY A 227 4.35 -16.22 -21.49
CA GLY A 227 3.54 -15.13 -22.04
C GLY A 227 2.18 -15.51 -22.66
N ALA A 228 1.90 -16.79 -22.87
CA ALA A 228 0.65 -17.30 -23.42
C ALA A 228 0.40 -18.77 -23.03
N GLY A 229 -0.86 -19.19 -23.11
CA GLY A 229 -1.30 -20.55 -22.79
C GLY A 229 -1.88 -20.69 -21.39
N ASP A 230 -2.07 -21.93 -20.95
CA ASP A 230 -2.74 -22.30 -19.70
C ASP A 230 -1.81 -23.06 -18.72
N ILE A 231 -0.50 -23.04 -18.96
CA ILE A 231 0.52 -23.65 -18.10
C ILE A 231 1.71 -22.71 -17.87
N THR A 232 2.34 -22.82 -16.71
CA THR A 232 3.71 -22.33 -16.48
C THR A 232 4.56 -23.42 -15.85
N MET A 233 5.85 -23.45 -16.18
CA MET A 233 6.74 -24.57 -15.85
C MET A 233 7.99 -24.12 -15.07
N ASP A 234 8.32 -24.90 -14.06
CA ASP A 234 9.54 -24.77 -13.27
C ASP A 234 10.82 -24.88 -14.12
N THR A 235 11.60 -23.79 -14.16
CA THR A 235 12.85 -23.68 -14.92
C THR A 235 14.11 -23.94 -14.10
N SER A 236 14.01 -24.38 -12.84
CA SER A 236 15.17 -24.61 -11.95
C SER A 236 16.17 -25.65 -12.46
N GLY A 237 15.73 -26.58 -13.32
CA GLY A 237 16.52 -27.75 -13.74
C GLY A 237 16.73 -28.80 -12.64
N ALA A 238 16.23 -28.57 -11.42
CA ALA A 238 16.33 -29.50 -10.31
C ALA A 238 15.32 -30.65 -10.45
N GLY A 239 15.78 -31.91 -10.44
CA GLY A 239 14.88 -33.08 -10.42
C GLY A 239 13.95 -33.19 -11.64
N SER A 240 12.64 -33.30 -11.40
CA SER A 240 11.60 -33.16 -12.45
C SER A 240 10.93 -31.78 -12.32
N PRO A 241 10.58 -31.10 -13.41
CA PRO A 241 9.96 -29.78 -13.33
C PRO A 241 8.54 -29.88 -12.74
N ILE A 242 8.20 -28.94 -11.86
CA ILE A 242 6.83 -28.72 -11.40
C ILE A 242 6.06 -27.96 -12.49
N THR A 243 4.92 -28.50 -12.94
CA THR A 243 4.01 -27.82 -13.88
C THR A 243 2.82 -27.24 -13.13
N LEU A 244 2.57 -25.94 -13.28
CA LEU A 244 1.38 -25.26 -12.75
C LEU A 244 0.35 -25.10 -13.88
N GLN A 245 -0.85 -25.65 -13.69
CA GLN A 245 -2.02 -25.36 -14.53
C GLN A 245 -2.60 -24.01 -14.10
N ILE A 246 -2.81 -23.11 -15.06
CA ILE A 246 -3.36 -21.76 -14.86
C ILE A 246 -4.87 -21.79 -15.08
N GLU A 247 -5.64 -21.29 -14.11
CA GLU A 247 -7.10 -21.18 -14.15
C GLU A 247 -7.52 -19.77 -13.72
N GLY A 248 -8.06 -18.94 -14.62
CA GLY A 248 -8.63 -17.62 -14.26
C GLY A 248 -7.62 -16.51 -13.91
N MET A 249 -6.35 -16.69 -14.29
CA MET A 249 -5.31 -15.65 -14.28
C MET A 249 -4.96 -15.26 -15.73
N GLU A 250 -4.38 -14.08 -15.91
CA GLU A 250 -4.08 -13.48 -17.21
C GLU A 250 -2.58 -13.20 -17.34
N TRP A 251 -1.99 -13.54 -18.49
CA TRP A 251 -0.59 -13.21 -18.78
C TRP A 251 -0.41 -11.70 -18.93
N VAL A 252 0.71 -11.18 -18.41
CA VAL A 252 1.06 -9.76 -18.52
C VAL A 252 2.14 -9.57 -19.57
N GLU A 253 1.93 -8.62 -20.47
CA GLU A 253 2.92 -8.21 -21.46
C GLU A 253 4.17 -7.62 -20.77
N GLY A 254 5.36 -8.11 -21.18
CA GLY A 254 6.62 -7.95 -20.42
C GLY A 254 6.95 -9.12 -19.48
N GLY A 255 6.05 -10.11 -19.32
CA GLY A 255 6.22 -11.28 -18.46
C GLY A 255 5.53 -11.13 -17.09
N GLY A 256 5.13 -12.24 -16.49
CA GLY A 256 4.33 -12.24 -15.26
C GLY A 256 2.87 -12.68 -15.45
N LEU A 257 2.22 -12.98 -14.34
CA LEU A 257 0.88 -13.56 -14.29
C LEU A 257 -0.01 -12.75 -13.32
N ARG A 258 -1.01 -12.05 -13.87
CA ARG A 258 -1.98 -11.22 -13.15
C ARG A 258 -3.14 -12.07 -12.64
N ASN A 259 -3.45 -11.95 -11.36
CA ASN A 259 -4.63 -12.58 -10.77
C ASN A 259 -5.75 -11.57 -10.51
N VAL A 260 -6.95 -11.88 -11.00
CA VAL A 260 -8.19 -11.15 -10.71
C VAL A 260 -9.21 -12.05 -9.99
N SER A 261 -9.21 -13.36 -10.25
CA SER A 261 -10.21 -14.30 -9.70
C SER A 261 -9.77 -15.78 -9.64
N GLY A 262 -8.56 -16.09 -10.09
CA GLY A 262 -8.08 -17.44 -10.39
C GLY A 262 -6.94 -17.94 -9.50
N LYS A 263 -6.14 -18.85 -10.04
CA LYS A 263 -4.93 -19.45 -9.45
C LYS A 263 -4.04 -20.10 -10.51
N ALA A 264 -2.79 -20.42 -10.14
CA ALA A 264 -1.95 -21.38 -10.86
C ALA A 264 -1.60 -22.54 -9.91
N GLN A 265 -1.85 -23.79 -10.28
CA GLN A 265 -1.82 -24.93 -9.35
C GLN A 265 -1.12 -26.17 -9.94
N ALA A 266 -0.25 -26.79 -9.15
CA ALA A 266 0.38 -28.06 -9.49
C ALA A 266 -0.55 -29.26 -9.21
N ASN A 267 -0.20 -30.40 -9.80
CA ASN A 267 -0.74 -31.70 -9.37
C ASN A 267 0.09 -32.27 -8.20
N ALA A 268 -0.41 -33.33 -7.54
CA ALA A 268 0.24 -33.89 -6.35
C ALA A 268 1.59 -34.58 -6.63
N ALA A 269 1.78 -35.19 -7.81
CA ALA A 269 3.04 -35.85 -8.17
C ALA A 269 4.16 -34.84 -8.47
N ASP A 270 3.81 -33.69 -9.05
CA ASP A 270 4.73 -32.58 -9.25
C ASP A 270 5.05 -31.90 -7.91
N SER A 271 4.02 -31.56 -7.11
CA SER A 271 4.16 -30.87 -5.82
C SER A 271 5.04 -31.66 -4.82
N ARG A 272 4.93 -33.01 -4.86
CA ARG A 272 5.71 -33.95 -4.06
C ARG A 272 7.22 -33.68 -4.07
N LYS A 273 7.78 -33.17 -5.17
CA LYS A 273 9.19 -32.78 -5.28
C LYS A 273 9.63 -31.85 -4.14
N LEU A 274 8.81 -30.87 -3.76
CA LEU A 274 9.13 -29.94 -2.68
C LEU A 274 9.28 -30.66 -1.34
N PHE A 275 8.43 -31.64 -1.05
CA PHE A 275 8.54 -32.46 0.15
C PHE A 275 9.86 -33.25 0.15
N ASP A 276 10.15 -34.00 -0.93
CA ASP A 276 11.33 -34.87 -1.00
C ASP A 276 12.67 -34.09 -0.97
N MET A 277 12.68 -32.81 -1.35
CA MET A 277 13.90 -32.00 -1.38
C MET A 277 14.08 -31.09 -0.15
N ILE A 278 13.01 -30.73 0.57
CA ILE A 278 13.06 -29.85 1.76
C ILE A 278 13.06 -30.65 3.08
N THR A 279 12.23 -31.69 3.23
CA THR A 279 12.16 -32.39 4.53
C THR A 279 13.44 -33.11 4.97
N PRO A 280 14.36 -33.57 4.07
CA PRO A 280 15.63 -34.15 4.52
C PRO A 280 16.65 -33.13 5.04
N VAL A 281 16.51 -31.85 4.68
CA VAL A 281 17.43 -30.77 5.08
C VAL A 281 16.88 -29.93 6.24
N ASN A 282 15.54 -29.89 6.42
CA ASN A 282 14.86 -29.17 7.50
C ASN A 282 15.08 -27.64 7.46
N GLU A 283 15.31 -27.11 6.26
CA GLU A 283 15.44 -25.69 5.93
C GLU A 283 14.88 -25.41 4.52
N TYR A 284 14.35 -24.21 4.29
CA TYR A 284 13.90 -23.76 2.97
C TYR A 284 13.72 -22.24 2.88
N THR A 285 13.59 -21.75 1.65
CA THR A 285 13.23 -20.37 1.33
C THR A 285 12.12 -20.34 0.30
N VAL A 286 11.19 -19.38 0.43
CA VAL A 286 10.24 -18.98 -0.62
C VAL A 286 10.50 -17.52 -0.96
N GLU A 287 10.82 -17.24 -2.22
CA GLU A 287 11.02 -15.91 -2.76
C GLU A 287 9.91 -15.59 -3.78
N ALA A 288 9.40 -14.36 -3.77
CA ALA A 288 8.51 -13.85 -4.80
C ALA A 288 8.79 -12.38 -5.11
N TRP A 289 8.61 -12.00 -6.37
CA TRP A 289 8.42 -10.61 -6.78
C TRP A 289 6.96 -10.41 -7.17
N VAL A 290 6.31 -9.42 -6.55
CA VAL A 290 4.86 -9.19 -6.67
C VAL A 290 4.52 -7.71 -6.86
N ILE A 291 3.37 -7.45 -7.46
CA ILE A 291 2.71 -6.13 -7.45
C ILE A 291 1.31 -6.33 -6.88
N PRO A 292 1.03 -6.02 -5.60
CA PRO A 292 -0.31 -6.14 -5.02
C PRO A 292 -1.27 -5.10 -5.64
N ASP A 293 -2.47 -5.52 -6.03
CA ASP A 293 -3.49 -4.60 -6.59
C ASP A 293 -4.03 -3.60 -5.55
N ASN A 294 -3.94 -3.94 -4.26
CA ASN A 294 -4.37 -3.10 -3.14
C ASN A 294 -3.75 -3.56 -1.82
N ASN A 295 -3.98 -2.76 -0.77
CA ASN A 295 -3.50 -2.95 0.60
C ASN A 295 -4.64 -3.32 1.57
N ALA A 296 -5.71 -3.93 1.06
CA ALA A 296 -6.92 -4.31 1.79
C ALA A 296 -7.34 -5.78 1.52
N GLN A 297 -6.39 -6.63 1.09
CA GLN A 297 -6.60 -8.06 0.86
C GLN A 297 -7.00 -8.79 2.16
N ASP A 298 -8.05 -9.62 2.11
CA ASP A 298 -8.55 -10.38 3.28
C ASP A 298 -7.63 -11.57 3.64
N GLY A 299 -7.07 -11.52 4.85
CA GLY A 299 -5.87 -12.27 5.21
C GLY A 299 -6.03 -13.72 5.67
N PRO A 300 -5.04 -14.61 5.41
CA PRO A 300 -3.96 -14.45 4.45
C PRO A 300 -4.48 -14.73 3.03
N ALA A 301 -4.56 -13.73 2.17
CA ALA A 301 -4.70 -13.92 0.73
C ALA A 301 -3.44 -14.64 0.21
N ARG A 302 -3.58 -15.72 -0.55
CA ARG A 302 -2.44 -16.61 -0.87
C ARG A 302 -1.61 -16.08 -2.04
N ILE A 303 -0.36 -15.71 -1.79
CA ILE A 303 0.60 -15.37 -2.86
C ILE A 303 1.22 -16.67 -3.38
N VAL A 304 1.86 -17.43 -2.49
CA VAL A 304 2.44 -18.76 -2.75
C VAL A 304 2.05 -19.68 -1.59
N SER A 305 1.42 -20.82 -1.84
CA SER A 305 1.03 -21.76 -0.78
C SER A 305 1.30 -23.20 -1.21
N TYR A 306 1.72 -24.03 -0.26
CA TYR A 306 1.86 -25.48 -0.44
C TYR A 306 0.92 -26.13 0.57
N SER A 307 -0.32 -26.40 0.16
CA SER A 307 -1.44 -26.63 1.08
C SER A 307 -2.39 -27.75 0.65
N LEU A 308 -3.18 -28.26 1.60
CA LEU A 308 -4.38 -29.05 1.32
C LEU A 308 -5.60 -28.14 1.19
N ASP A 309 -5.80 -27.24 2.16
CA ASP A 309 -6.90 -26.28 2.22
C ASP A 309 -6.61 -25.12 3.19
N THR A 310 -7.63 -24.31 3.52
CA THR A 310 -7.49 -23.18 4.45
C THR A 310 -7.06 -23.57 5.87
N ALA A 311 -7.23 -24.83 6.29
CA ALA A 311 -6.99 -25.36 7.63
C ALA A 311 -5.69 -26.18 7.73
N GLU A 312 -5.23 -26.85 6.67
CA GLU A 312 -3.98 -27.65 6.65
C GLU A 312 -3.00 -27.26 5.52
N ARG A 313 -1.72 -27.02 5.86
CA ARG A 313 -0.65 -26.70 4.89
C ARG A 313 0.73 -27.22 5.27
N ASN A 314 1.69 -27.09 4.34
CA ASN A 314 3.13 -27.16 4.57
C ASN A 314 3.73 -25.75 4.70
N PHE A 315 3.37 -24.82 3.82
CA PHE A 315 3.61 -23.39 4.01
C PHE A 315 2.58 -22.51 3.29
N THR A 316 2.53 -21.24 3.66
CA THR A 316 1.83 -20.14 2.98
C THR A 316 2.65 -18.86 3.12
N MET A 317 3.03 -18.25 2.01
CA MET A 317 3.30 -16.82 1.86
C MET A 317 1.98 -16.15 1.48
N GLY A 318 1.52 -15.17 2.27
CA GLY A 318 0.27 -14.46 1.99
C GLY A 318 0.29 -13.00 2.40
N GLN A 319 -0.77 -12.28 2.03
CA GLN A 319 -1.00 -10.87 2.38
C GLN A 319 -2.24 -10.73 3.28
N ASN A 320 -2.19 -9.84 4.26
CA ASN A 320 -3.32 -9.41 5.09
C ASN A 320 -3.27 -7.89 5.22
N ALA A 321 -4.13 -7.17 4.50
CA ALA A 321 -4.02 -5.71 4.33
C ALA A 321 -2.60 -5.25 3.93
N ILE A 322 -1.86 -4.62 4.86
CA ILE A 322 -0.47 -4.13 4.71
C ILE A 322 0.60 -5.06 5.32
N TYR A 323 0.23 -6.30 5.66
CA TYR A 323 1.15 -7.28 6.24
C TYR A 323 1.41 -8.44 5.26
N TYR A 324 2.67 -8.86 5.16
CA TYR A 324 3.04 -10.15 4.59
C TYR A 324 3.17 -11.20 5.70
N GLN A 325 2.51 -12.34 5.52
CA GLN A 325 2.37 -13.39 6.53
C GLN A 325 3.03 -14.68 6.06
N LEU A 326 4.02 -15.17 6.81
CA LEU A 326 4.56 -16.51 6.69
C LEU A 326 3.81 -17.46 7.63
N ARG A 327 3.18 -18.49 7.09
CA ARG A 327 2.85 -19.71 7.83
C ARG A 327 3.74 -20.83 7.33
N ASN A 328 4.54 -21.43 8.21
CA ASN A 328 5.30 -22.66 7.97
C ASN A 328 4.71 -23.74 8.88
N ARG A 329 4.57 -24.97 8.41
CA ARG A 329 4.19 -26.11 9.26
C ARG A 329 5.43 -26.77 9.85
N SER A 330 5.40 -26.97 11.16
CA SER A 330 6.44 -27.61 11.96
C SER A 330 5.88 -28.13 13.29
N VAL A 331 6.68 -28.89 14.04
CA VAL A 331 6.33 -29.39 15.38
C VAL A 331 5.94 -28.27 16.34
N ALA A 332 6.55 -27.07 16.23
CA ALA A 332 6.19 -25.92 17.06
C ALA A 332 4.88 -25.21 16.63
N THR A 333 4.52 -25.24 15.35
CA THR A 333 3.46 -24.42 14.73
C THR A 333 2.21 -25.21 14.29
N GLY A 334 2.32 -26.54 14.24
CA GLY A 334 1.27 -27.49 13.91
C GLY A 334 0.73 -27.40 12.47
N ILE A 335 -0.38 -28.12 12.23
CA ILE A 335 -0.94 -28.37 10.89
C ILE A 335 -1.33 -27.10 10.11
N ASN A 336 -1.59 -25.99 10.82
CA ASN A 336 -1.97 -24.71 10.25
C ASN A 336 -0.77 -23.76 10.05
N GLY A 337 0.41 -24.11 10.58
CA GLY A 337 1.58 -23.24 10.59
C GLY A 337 1.34 -21.93 11.34
N THR A 338 0.79 -22.04 12.55
CA THR A 338 0.32 -20.91 13.37
C THR A 338 1.05 -20.85 14.72
N PRO A 339 1.41 -19.66 15.24
CA PRO A 339 1.14 -18.33 14.70
C PRO A 339 1.92 -18.03 13.40
N ALA A 340 1.34 -17.19 12.55
CA ALA A 340 2.05 -16.66 11.40
C ALA A 340 3.18 -15.72 11.89
N LEU A 341 4.29 -15.66 11.17
CA LEU A 341 5.26 -14.58 11.31
C LEU A 341 4.83 -13.45 10.37
N GLU A 342 4.59 -12.26 10.92
CA GLU A 342 3.95 -11.15 10.23
C GLU A 342 4.91 -9.98 10.06
N ALA A 343 5.19 -9.61 8.81
CA ALA A 343 6.00 -8.46 8.43
C ALA A 343 5.10 -7.31 7.98
N LEU A 344 5.20 -6.17 8.66
CA LEU A 344 4.53 -4.93 8.23
C LEU A 344 5.29 -4.32 7.04
N ASP A 345 4.56 -3.98 5.99
CA ASP A 345 5.05 -3.17 4.88
C ASP A 345 4.07 -2.00 4.60
N PRO A 346 4.40 -0.76 5.02
CA PRO A 346 3.54 0.40 4.78
C PRO A 346 3.52 0.87 3.31
N GLN A 347 4.31 0.24 2.43
CA GLN A 347 4.34 0.51 0.98
C GLN A 347 3.55 -0.52 0.15
N VAL A 348 2.80 -1.42 0.79
CA VAL A 348 1.90 -2.35 0.08
C VAL A 348 0.86 -1.57 -0.73
N ALA A 349 0.57 -2.11 -1.92
CA ALA A 349 -0.16 -1.53 -3.05
C ALA A 349 0.68 -0.62 -3.96
N ILE A 350 0.51 -0.82 -5.26
CA ILE A 350 1.03 -0.06 -6.43
C ILE A 350 2.49 -0.29 -6.84
N ASP A 351 3.43 -0.45 -5.92
CA ASP A 351 4.84 -0.71 -6.26
C ASP A 351 5.19 -2.22 -6.33
N MET A 352 6.27 -2.55 -7.05
CA MET A 352 6.77 -3.93 -7.15
C MET A 352 7.62 -4.31 -5.93
N THR A 353 7.11 -5.22 -5.10
CA THR A 353 7.76 -5.70 -3.88
C THR A 353 8.54 -6.99 -4.10
N HIS A 354 9.73 -7.09 -3.53
CA HIS A 354 10.45 -8.35 -3.31
C HIS A 354 10.15 -8.89 -1.92
N ILE A 355 9.70 -10.14 -1.82
CA ILE A 355 9.38 -10.80 -0.56
C ILE A 355 10.19 -12.09 -0.48
N VAL A 356 10.93 -12.28 0.61
CA VAL A 356 11.61 -13.56 0.89
C VAL A 356 11.24 -14.04 2.28
N MET A 357 10.89 -15.31 2.39
CA MET A 357 10.48 -15.97 3.63
C MET A 357 11.35 -17.22 3.83
N THR A 358 12.11 -17.28 4.92
CA THR A 358 13.03 -18.39 5.22
C THR A 358 12.64 -19.14 6.49
N PHE A 359 12.98 -20.43 6.53
CA PHE A 359 12.96 -21.28 7.73
C PHE A 359 14.22 -22.13 7.76
N ASP A 360 14.90 -22.18 8.91
CA ASP A 360 15.88 -23.20 9.28
C ASP A 360 15.52 -23.70 10.68
N GLY A 361 15.37 -25.00 10.86
CA GLY A 361 14.98 -25.57 12.16
C GLY A 361 15.99 -25.35 13.30
N GLN A 362 17.21 -24.88 13.03
CA GLN A 362 18.19 -24.53 14.06
C GLN A 362 18.11 -23.07 14.51
N THR A 363 17.74 -22.14 13.64
CA THR A 363 17.71 -20.70 13.93
C THR A 363 16.31 -20.08 13.95
N GLY A 364 15.35 -20.59 13.17
CA GLY A 364 13.95 -20.19 13.20
C GLY A 364 13.44 -19.65 11.87
N ARG A 365 12.71 -18.53 11.92
CA ARG A 365 11.93 -17.96 10.81
C ARG A 365 12.33 -16.53 10.52
N LYS A 366 12.41 -16.14 9.25
CA LYS A 366 12.65 -14.74 8.85
C LYS A 366 11.76 -14.31 7.69
N VAL A 367 11.41 -13.02 7.65
CA VAL A 367 10.74 -12.38 6.51
C VAL A 367 11.51 -11.12 6.12
N TYR A 368 11.85 -11.05 4.84
CA TYR A 368 12.56 -9.94 4.21
C TYR A 368 11.64 -9.26 3.20
N ILE A 369 11.75 -7.93 3.11
CA ILE A 369 11.08 -7.09 2.13
C ILE A 369 12.15 -6.24 1.44
N ASN A 370 12.15 -6.18 0.11
CA ASN A 370 13.08 -5.37 -0.69
C ASN A 370 14.58 -5.58 -0.33
N GLY A 371 14.93 -6.85 -0.11
CA GLY A 371 16.27 -7.27 0.30
C GLY A 371 16.71 -6.77 1.69
N GLN A 372 15.77 -6.42 2.57
CA GLN A 372 16.01 -6.00 3.95
C GLN A 372 15.26 -6.91 4.91
N LEU A 373 15.88 -7.29 6.03
CA LEU A 373 15.22 -8.08 7.08
C LEU A 373 14.16 -7.20 7.77
N SER A 374 12.89 -7.63 7.72
CA SER A 374 11.78 -6.92 8.36
C SER A 374 11.48 -7.49 9.75
N ILE A 375 11.39 -8.82 9.86
CA ILE A 375 11.13 -9.51 11.13
C ILE A 375 11.81 -10.89 11.16
N GLU A 376 12.25 -11.30 12.34
CA GLU A 376 12.71 -12.66 12.62
C GLU A 376 12.08 -13.21 13.90
N GLU A 377 11.83 -14.51 13.93
CA GLU A 377 11.47 -15.28 15.11
C GLU A 377 12.55 -16.35 15.33
N ASN A 378 13.32 -16.19 16.39
CA ASN A 378 14.41 -17.12 16.71
C ASN A 378 13.84 -18.38 17.39
N ALA A 379 13.92 -19.52 16.71
CA ALA A 379 13.39 -20.81 17.18
C ALA A 379 14.44 -21.91 17.03
N ALA A 380 14.93 -22.45 18.15
CA ALA A 380 16.03 -23.39 18.16
C ALA A 380 15.55 -24.85 18.30
N ASN A 381 15.87 -25.69 17.31
CA ASN A 381 15.54 -27.12 17.22
C ASN A 381 14.06 -27.41 16.92
N ASP A 382 13.47 -26.67 15.98
CA ASP A 382 12.16 -27.01 15.38
C ASP A 382 12.32 -27.98 14.20
N THR A 383 11.25 -28.67 13.82
CA THR A 383 11.28 -29.72 12.77
C THR A 383 10.04 -29.67 11.89
N LEU A 384 10.20 -29.73 10.58
CA LEU A 384 9.10 -29.78 9.62
C LEU A 384 8.34 -31.13 9.71
N ASP A 385 7.04 -31.09 10.02
CA ASP A 385 6.13 -32.25 10.02
C ASP A 385 5.24 -32.27 8.75
N TRP A 386 5.82 -31.90 7.62
CA TRP A 386 5.11 -31.72 6.34
C TRP A 386 4.38 -32.98 5.85
N ILE A 387 3.36 -32.74 5.02
CA ILE A 387 2.57 -33.77 4.34
C ILE A 387 2.95 -33.82 2.87
N ASP A 388 3.13 -35.03 2.34
CA ASP A 388 3.68 -35.31 1.01
C ASP A 388 2.66 -35.31 -0.14
N THR A 389 1.42 -34.92 0.16
CA THR A 389 0.25 -34.93 -0.75
C THR A 389 -0.46 -33.58 -0.86
N HIS A 390 0.10 -32.53 -0.27
CA HIS A 390 -0.33 -31.14 -0.50
C HIS A 390 -0.05 -30.68 -1.94
N LEU A 391 -0.62 -29.55 -2.35
CA LEU A 391 -0.49 -28.99 -3.69
C LEU A 391 0.20 -27.63 -3.64
N LEU A 392 1.17 -27.37 -4.52
CA LEU A 392 1.68 -26.03 -4.75
C LEU A 392 0.62 -25.22 -5.51
N VAL A 393 0.29 -24.03 -5.00
CA VAL A 393 -0.70 -23.12 -5.57
C VAL A 393 -0.24 -21.66 -5.44
N LEU A 394 -0.43 -20.87 -6.49
CA LEU A 394 -0.15 -19.44 -6.56
C LEU A 394 -1.46 -18.66 -6.69
N GLY A 395 -1.53 -17.49 -6.04
CA GLY A 395 -2.65 -16.54 -6.16
C GLY A 395 -3.96 -16.91 -5.45
N ASN A 396 -4.13 -18.13 -4.94
CA ASN A 396 -5.33 -18.54 -4.18
C ASN A 396 -5.04 -19.76 -3.31
N GLU A 397 -6.03 -20.18 -2.52
CA GLU A 397 -6.03 -21.51 -1.90
C GLU A 397 -6.44 -22.57 -2.94
N THR A 398 -6.06 -23.83 -2.69
CA THR A 398 -6.59 -25.01 -3.41
C THR A 398 -8.13 -25.01 -3.51
N THR A 399 -8.79 -24.49 -2.47
CA THR A 399 -10.25 -24.38 -2.30
C THR A 399 -10.85 -23.05 -2.81
N ASN A 400 -10.06 -22.26 -3.55
CA ASN A 400 -10.45 -21.04 -4.27
C ASN A 400 -11.03 -19.89 -3.41
N ASN A 401 -10.88 -19.95 -2.08
CA ASN A 401 -11.54 -19.05 -1.12
C ASN A 401 -10.56 -18.18 -0.30
N ARG A 402 -9.30 -18.03 -0.75
CA ARG A 402 -8.31 -17.07 -0.21
C ARG A 402 -7.53 -16.42 -1.36
N LEU A 403 -8.30 -15.85 -2.28
CA LEU A 403 -7.82 -15.14 -3.45
C LEU A 403 -6.86 -14.00 -3.06
N TRP A 404 -5.74 -13.91 -3.76
CA TRP A 404 -4.86 -12.75 -3.79
C TRP A 404 -4.94 -12.09 -5.17
N GLN A 405 -5.09 -10.77 -5.22
CA GLN A 405 -5.17 -10.00 -6.47
C GLN A 405 -3.96 -9.08 -6.61
N GLY A 406 -3.40 -9.06 -7.80
CA GLY A 406 -2.09 -8.47 -8.09
C GLY A 406 -1.39 -9.20 -9.24
N VAL A 407 -0.10 -8.98 -9.39
CA VAL A 407 0.74 -9.62 -10.42
C VAL A 407 1.90 -10.36 -9.77
N LEU A 408 2.08 -11.64 -10.15
CA LEU A 408 3.31 -12.40 -9.88
C LEU A 408 4.30 -12.11 -11.01
N ARG A 409 5.49 -11.61 -10.69
CA ARG A 409 6.59 -11.39 -11.66
C ARG A 409 7.64 -12.50 -11.62
N PHE A 410 7.88 -13.08 -10.44
CA PHE A 410 8.82 -14.17 -10.23
C PHE A 410 8.43 -14.94 -8.97
N VAL A 411 8.63 -16.27 -8.95
CA VAL A 411 8.56 -17.09 -7.73
C VAL A 411 9.71 -18.10 -7.74
N ALA A 412 10.45 -18.21 -6.65
CA ALA A 412 11.42 -19.28 -6.42
C ALA A 412 11.20 -19.97 -5.07
N ILE A 413 11.57 -21.25 -5.01
CA ILE A 413 11.60 -22.05 -3.79
C ILE A 413 12.97 -22.73 -3.72
N HIS A 414 13.69 -22.55 -2.61
CA HIS A 414 15.03 -23.09 -2.39
C HIS A 414 14.99 -24.12 -1.26
N ASN A 415 15.82 -25.15 -1.33
CA ASN A 415 15.97 -26.13 -0.24
C ASN A 415 17.09 -25.76 0.76
N THR A 416 17.25 -24.46 1.00
CA THR A 416 18.10 -23.89 2.04
C THR A 416 17.49 -22.60 2.56
N ALA A 417 17.87 -22.16 3.76
CA ALA A 417 17.54 -20.82 4.26
C ALA A 417 18.57 -19.81 3.73
N LEU A 418 18.19 -19.00 2.72
CA LEU A 418 19.08 -18.00 2.14
C LEU A 418 19.56 -17.01 3.22
N SER A 419 20.85 -16.72 3.23
CA SER A 419 21.44 -15.75 4.16
C SER A 419 21.07 -14.31 3.79
N ASP A 420 21.23 -13.39 4.74
CA ASP A 420 20.99 -11.94 4.52
C ASP A 420 21.75 -11.39 3.29
N VAL A 421 22.90 -11.98 2.95
CA VAL A 421 23.72 -11.61 1.78
C VAL A 421 23.12 -12.15 0.48
N GLU A 422 22.65 -13.40 0.45
CA GLU A 422 22.03 -14.01 -0.72
C GLU A 422 20.66 -13.41 -1.02
N VAL A 423 19.89 -13.09 0.02
CA VAL A 423 18.63 -12.34 -0.11
C VAL A 423 18.87 -10.93 -0.67
N ARG A 424 19.94 -10.25 -0.22
CA ARG A 424 20.37 -8.96 -0.76
C ARG A 424 20.79 -9.07 -2.23
N GLN A 425 21.52 -10.13 -2.58
CA GLN A 425 21.97 -10.43 -3.95
C GLN A 425 20.79 -10.71 -4.89
N ASN A 426 19.79 -11.48 -4.46
CA ASN A 426 18.57 -11.75 -5.23
C ASN A 426 17.69 -10.51 -5.39
N TYR A 427 17.64 -9.62 -4.39
CA TYR A 427 17.00 -8.32 -4.53
C TYR A 427 17.71 -7.44 -5.56
N ASP A 428 19.02 -7.24 -5.40
CA ASP A 428 19.82 -6.38 -6.27
C ASP A 428 19.82 -6.87 -7.74
N ALA A 429 19.67 -8.19 -7.98
CA ALA A 429 19.56 -8.80 -9.31
C ALA A 429 18.14 -8.77 -9.93
N GLY A 430 17.09 -8.52 -9.15
CA GLY A 430 15.74 -8.29 -9.66
C GLY A 430 14.89 -9.54 -9.95
N ALA A 431 13.76 -9.29 -10.63
CA ALA A 431 12.69 -10.25 -10.92
C ALA A 431 12.78 -10.95 -12.29
N GLY A 432 13.74 -10.56 -13.13
CA GLY A 432 13.81 -11.00 -14.52
C GLY A 432 15.18 -10.71 -15.14
N ASN A 433 15.25 -10.65 -16.48
CA ASN A 433 16.50 -10.37 -17.19
C ASN A 433 16.94 -8.91 -17.01
N LEU A 434 17.58 -8.61 -15.88
CA LEU A 434 18.23 -7.33 -15.60
C LEU A 434 19.44 -7.20 -16.53
N VAL A 435 19.41 -6.22 -17.44
CA VAL A 435 20.47 -5.96 -18.41
C VAL A 435 21.27 -4.72 -18.04
N THR A 436 22.55 -4.67 -18.39
CA THR A 436 23.34 -3.44 -18.36
C THR A 436 23.24 -2.75 -19.71
N MET A 437 22.64 -1.57 -19.73
CA MET A 437 22.63 -0.66 -20.87
C MET A 437 23.80 0.33 -20.72
N ARG A 438 24.64 0.43 -21.75
CA ARG A 438 25.90 1.20 -21.72
C ARG A 438 25.81 2.42 -22.61
N PHE A 439 25.84 3.60 -21.99
CA PHE A 439 25.85 4.88 -22.68
C PHE A 439 27.28 5.38 -22.88
N ASP A 440 27.73 5.49 -24.12
CA ASP A 440 29.09 5.98 -24.45
C ASP A 440 29.15 7.52 -24.33
N VAL A 441 30.10 8.00 -23.53
CA VAL A 441 30.43 9.42 -23.34
C VAL A 441 31.91 9.72 -23.65
N SER A 442 32.62 8.78 -24.28
CA SER A 442 34.05 8.86 -24.58
C SER A 442 34.41 10.08 -25.45
N GLY A 443 33.52 10.48 -26.35
CA GLY A 443 33.68 11.68 -27.19
C GLY A 443 33.62 13.00 -26.40
N ILE A 444 32.99 13.01 -25.22
CA ILE A 444 32.88 14.17 -24.32
C ILE A 444 34.11 14.23 -23.40
N ILE A 445 34.52 13.09 -22.85
CA ILE A 445 35.64 12.98 -21.90
C ILE A 445 37.02 12.98 -22.62
N GLY A 446 37.06 12.63 -23.91
CA GLY A 446 38.29 12.58 -24.73
C GLY A 446 39.09 11.28 -24.59
N GLN A 447 38.56 10.29 -23.87
CA GLN A 447 39.12 8.95 -23.66
C GLN A 447 37.97 7.97 -23.34
N PRO A 448 38.18 6.63 -23.40
CA PRO A 448 37.11 5.65 -23.14
C PRO A 448 36.39 5.90 -21.81
N ALA A 449 35.11 6.22 -21.87
CA ALA A 449 34.28 6.58 -20.73
C ALA A 449 32.81 6.27 -20.99
N PHE A 450 32.15 5.64 -20.03
CA PHE A 450 30.78 5.15 -20.15
C PHE A 450 29.96 5.48 -18.89
N ILE A 451 28.65 5.62 -19.06
CA ILE A 451 27.68 5.42 -17.98
C ILE A 451 27.02 4.07 -18.21
N ASP A 452 27.23 3.14 -17.29
CA ASP A 452 26.48 1.88 -17.24
C ASP A 452 25.24 2.10 -16.37
N MET A 453 24.06 1.71 -16.85
CA MET A 453 22.82 1.66 -16.05
C MET A 453 22.28 0.24 -16.09
N GLN A 454 21.75 -0.22 -14.96
CA GLN A 454 20.99 -1.46 -14.91
C GLN A 454 19.54 -1.16 -15.30
N VAL A 455 18.98 -1.97 -16.21
CA VAL A 455 17.67 -1.74 -16.81
C VAL A 455 16.85 -3.03 -16.77
N ALA A 456 15.61 -2.92 -16.32
CA ALA A 456 14.61 -3.98 -16.42
C ALA A 456 13.35 -3.40 -17.08
N GLN A 457 12.67 -4.17 -17.93
CA GLN A 457 11.31 -3.86 -18.33
C GLN A 457 10.36 -4.23 -17.20
N LEU A 458 9.46 -3.33 -16.82
CA LEU A 458 8.48 -3.55 -15.75
C LEU A 458 7.19 -4.18 -16.29
N ASP A 459 6.76 -3.72 -17.47
CA ASP A 459 5.60 -4.17 -18.25
C ASP A 459 5.60 -3.53 -19.65
N ALA A 460 4.47 -3.54 -20.35
CA ALA A 460 4.24 -2.86 -21.63
C ALA A 460 4.27 -1.32 -21.56
N ALA A 461 4.28 -0.71 -20.37
CA ALA A 461 4.17 0.74 -20.18
C ALA A 461 5.43 1.39 -19.59
N GLY A 462 6.33 0.64 -18.94
CA GLY A 462 7.57 1.21 -18.37
C GLY A 462 8.79 0.31 -18.26
N TYR A 463 9.95 0.96 -18.22
CA TYR A 463 11.25 0.42 -17.85
C TYR A 463 11.69 1.03 -16.51
N LEU A 464 12.42 0.26 -15.70
CA LEU A 464 13.17 0.76 -14.55
C LEU A 464 14.65 0.88 -14.92
N PHE A 465 15.18 2.11 -14.92
CA PHE A 465 16.60 2.40 -15.03
C PHE A 465 17.17 2.69 -13.63
N ALA A 466 18.26 2.04 -13.25
CA ALA A 466 18.85 2.14 -11.92
C ALA A 466 20.39 2.17 -11.94
N ARG A 467 20.98 2.57 -10.81
CA ARG A 467 22.42 2.47 -10.49
C ARG A 467 23.37 3.03 -11.57
N PRO A 468 23.16 4.25 -12.08
CA PRO A 468 24.07 4.87 -13.05
C PRO A 468 25.51 4.88 -12.53
N THR A 469 26.42 4.20 -13.22
CA THR A 469 27.78 3.94 -12.76
C THR A 469 28.79 4.46 -13.79
N PHE A 470 29.70 5.33 -13.36
CA PHE A 470 30.71 5.90 -14.26
C PHE A 470 31.91 4.96 -14.42
N VAL A 471 32.19 4.54 -15.65
CA VAL A 471 33.24 3.57 -15.99
C VAL A 471 34.27 4.21 -16.93
N SER A 472 35.44 4.56 -16.39
CA SER A 472 36.59 5.09 -17.13
C SER A 472 37.84 5.08 -16.25
N ASP A 473 39.03 5.03 -16.86
CA ASP A 473 40.29 5.37 -16.19
C ASP A 473 40.44 6.89 -15.87
N ALA A 474 39.45 7.71 -16.26
CA ALA A 474 39.39 9.13 -15.96
C ALA A 474 39.12 9.38 -14.45
N THR A 475 39.72 10.44 -13.91
CA THR A 475 39.50 10.88 -12.52
C THR A 475 39.36 12.40 -12.45
N GLY A 476 38.61 12.91 -11.48
CA GLY A 476 38.27 14.33 -11.37
C GLY A 476 37.15 14.77 -12.32
N ILE A 477 36.31 13.84 -12.81
CA ILE A 477 35.23 14.15 -13.75
C ILE A 477 34.00 14.65 -12.98
N ALA A 478 33.67 15.93 -13.13
CA ALA A 478 32.40 16.48 -12.64
C ALA A 478 31.23 15.87 -13.43
N VAL A 479 30.15 15.50 -12.74
CA VAL A 479 28.91 14.99 -13.32
C VAL A 479 27.74 15.65 -12.61
N LYS A 480 26.85 16.30 -13.37
CA LYS A 480 25.68 17.00 -12.82
C LYS A 480 24.43 16.87 -13.69
N ASN A 481 23.29 16.65 -13.02
CA ASN A 481 21.92 16.60 -13.57
C ASN A 481 21.84 15.71 -14.83
N ILE A 482 21.79 14.40 -14.61
CA ILE A 482 21.62 13.41 -15.69
C ILE A 482 20.12 13.26 -15.97
N ARG A 483 19.75 13.26 -17.26
CA ARG A 483 18.39 12.94 -17.72
C ARG A 483 18.46 11.82 -18.76
N ILE A 484 17.69 10.76 -18.55
CA ILE A 484 17.41 9.75 -19.58
C ILE A 484 16.36 10.33 -20.52
N VAL A 485 16.62 10.22 -21.82
CA VAL A 485 15.75 10.65 -22.92
C VAL A 485 15.40 9.42 -23.75
N VAL A 486 14.14 9.25 -24.10
CA VAL A 486 13.63 8.15 -24.93
C VAL A 486 13.10 8.74 -26.24
N ASN A 487 13.56 8.23 -27.39
CA ASN A 487 13.22 8.69 -28.75
C ASN A 487 13.36 10.21 -29.03
N GLY A 488 14.12 10.93 -28.20
CA GLY A 488 14.26 12.40 -28.25
C GLY A 488 13.30 13.17 -27.35
N GLY A 489 12.37 12.51 -26.65
CA GLY A 489 11.55 13.06 -25.59
C GLY A 489 12.13 12.81 -24.20
N THR A 490 12.23 13.85 -23.37
CA THR A 490 12.64 13.72 -21.96
C THR A 490 11.42 13.43 -21.09
N PRO A 491 11.29 12.25 -20.46
CA PRO A 491 10.12 11.92 -19.64
C PRO A 491 9.91 12.89 -18.47
N VAL A 492 8.64 13.22 -18.24
CA VAL A 492 8.18 14.14 -17.18
C VAL A 492 8.17 13.44 -15.80
N ALA A 493 8.30 12.11 -15.76
CA ALA A 493 8.59 11.37 -14.53
C ALA A 493 9.79 11.99 -13.79
N ALA A 494 9.69 12.10 -12.46
CA ALA A 494 10.66 12.80 -11.62
C ALA A 494 11.96 12.00 -11.46
N GLN A 495 12.78 11.96 -12.52
CA GLN A 495 14.03 11.21 -12.54
C GLN A 495 14.96 11.69 -11.41
N PRO A 496 15.31 10.84 -10.42
CA PRO A 496 16.14 11.25 -9.29
C PRO A 496 17.56 11.68 -9.71
N PHE A 497 18.01 11.20 -10.88
CA PHE A 497 19.30 11.51 -11.48
C PHE A 497 19.52 13.00 -11.80
N ARG A 498 18.43 13.80 -11.87
CA ARG A 498 18.52 15.27 -11.94
C ARG A 498 19.20 15.90 -10.72
N ARG A 499 19.20 15.21 -9.57
CA ARG A 499 19.84 15.65 -8.32
C ARG A 499 21.30 15.22 -8.16
N ILE A 500 21.88 14.53 -9.15
CA ILE A 500 23.31 14.21 -9.15
C ILE A 500 24.08 15.52 -9.30
N ASP A 501 25.00 15.79 -8.37
CA ASP A 501 26.00 16.86 -8.42
C ASP A 501 27.25 16.32 -7.68
N THR A 502 28.21 15.80 -8.44
CA THR A 502 29.34 15.02 -7.88
C THR A 502 30.59 15.11 -8.75
N THR A 503 31.73 14.65 -8.21
CA THR A 503 32.99 14.51 -8.94
C THR A 503 33.49 13.08 -8.81
N VAL A 504 33.58 12.37 -9.92
CA VAL A 504 34.06 10.99 -9.99
C VAL A 504 35.58 10.96 -9.87
N LEU A 505 36.07 10.25 -8.85
CA LEU A 505 37.51 10.16 -8.52
C LEU A 505 38.16 8.82 -8.89
N GLN A 506 37.39 7.82 -9.32
CA GLN A 506 37.83 6.49 -9.73
C GLN A 506 36.77 5.82 -10.63
N THR A 507 37.14 4.75 -11.34
CA THR A 507 36.19 3.93 -12.11
C THR A 507 35.21 3.17 -11.21
N GLY A 508 34.02 2.83 -11.71
CA GLY A 508 33.04 2.01 -11.01
C GLY A 508 32.31 2.74 -9.87
N VAL A 509 32.20 4.07 -9.94
CA VAL A 509 31.45 4.86 -8.96
C VAL A 509 29.98 4.92 -9.37
N GLU A 510 29.12 4.31 -8.53
CA GLU A 510 27.67 4.49 -8.59
C GLU A 510 27.33 5.96 -8.23
N LEU A 511 26.65 6.64 -9.15
CA LEU A 511 26.34 8.08 -9.08
C LEU A 511 25.03 8.35 -8.33
N SER A 512 24.14 7.36 -8.25
CA SER A 512 22.90 7.42 -7.48
C SER A 512 22.36 6.02 -7.17
N PRO A 513 21.93 5.74 -5.93
CA PRO A 513 21.30 4.47 -5.55
C PRO A 513 19.79 4.41 -5.86
N LEU A 514 19.25 5.43 -6.54
CA LEU A 514 17.83 5.56 -6.84
C LEU A 514 17.50 5.04 -8.25
N GLY A 515 16.23 4.74 -8.51
CA GLY A 515 15.73 4.31 -9.81
C GLY A 515 14.86 5.37 -10.50
N ALA A 516 14.86 5.39 -11.83
CA ALA A 516 13.95 6.17 -12.65
C ALA A 516 13.04 5.22 -13.44
N VAL A 517 11.72 5.42 -13.34
CA VAL A 517 10.77 4.77 -14.26
C VAL A 517 10.69 5.62 -15.53
N ILE A 518 10.94 5.00 -16.67
CA ILE A 518 10.94 5.58 -18.01
C ILE A 518 9.83 4.92 -18.81
N PRO A 519 8.91 5.67 -19.45
CA PRO A 519 7.80 5.07 -20.20
C PRO A 519 8.31 4.32 -21.44
N VAL A 520 7.57 3.28 -21.83
CA VAL A 520 7.62 2.66 -23.15
C VAL A 520 6.88 3.58 -24.14
N GLU A 521 7.43 3.82 -25.32
CA GLU A 521 6.80 4.67 -26.35
C GLU A 521 6.57 3.95 -27.67
N LEU A 522 7.58 3.20 -28.14
CA LEU A 522 7.58 2.43 -29.38
C LEU A 522 7.80 0.91 -29.15
N GLY A 523 8.03 0.51 -27.89
CA GLY A 523 8.27 -0.88 -27.48
C GLY A 523 9.77 -1.20 -27.38
N ALA A 524 10.13 -2.20 -26.57
CA ALA A 524 11.52 -2.50 -26.21
C ALA A 524 12.45 -2.77 -27.42
N ASP A 525 11.93 -3.36 -28.50
CA ASP A 525 12.69 -3.60 -29.74
C ASP A 525 12.97 -2.33 -30.57
N ASN A 526 12.28 -1.22 -30.29
CA ASN A 526 12.31 0.02 -31.08
C ASN A 526 12.73 1.27 -30.28
N ASP A 527 12.51 1.30 -28.97
CA ASP A 527 12.81 2.46 -28.12
C ASP A 527 14.32 2.70 -28.01
N GLN A 528 14.74 3.92 -28.36
CA GLN A 528 16.13 4.37 -28.30
C GLN A 528 16.34 5.35 -27.15
N PHE A 529 17.37 5.11 -26.33
CA PHE A 529 17.69 5.90 -25.15
C PHE A 529 19.00 6.67 -25.33
N HIS A 530 19.09 7.88 -24.78
CA HIS A 530 20.36 8.55 -24.53
C HIS A 530 20.33 9.33 -23.21
N LEU A 531 21.50 9.76 -22.74
CA LEU A 531 21.63 10.59 -21.54
C LEU A 531 21.97 12.04 -21.91
N GLU A 532 21.26 13.01 -21.35
CA GLU A 532 21.66 14.42 -21.30
C GLU A 532 22.32 14.76 -19.96
N PHE A 533 23.20 15.77 -19.97
CA PHE A 533 23.92 16.27 -18.80
C PHE A 533 23.88 17.80 -18.72
N GLU A 534 23.71 18.36 -17.51
CA GLU A 534 24.02 19.79 -17.28
C GLU A 534 25.54 20.01 -17.26
N VAL A 535 26.29 19.12 -16.61
CA VAL A 535 27.76 19.12 -16.62
C VAL A 535 28.28 17.70 -16.78
N LEU A 536 29.25 17.51 -17.68
CA LEU A 536 30.03 16.29 -17.79
C LEU A 536 31.49 16.61 -18.14
N GLY A 537 32.40 16.35 -17.19
CA GLY A 537 33.81 16.71 -17.31
C GLY A 537 34.00 18.23 -17.35
N SER A 538 34.53 18.73 -18.47
CA SER A 538 34.67 20.16 -18.76
C SER A 538 33.57 20.73 -19.67
N MET A 539 32.63 19.89 -20.11
CA MET A 539 31.52 20.29 -20.97
C MET A 539 30.30 20.65 -20.13
N GLN A 540 29.63 21.74 -20.51
CA GLN A 540 28.41 22.23 -19.88
C GLN A 540 27.30 22.29 -20.92
N GLY A 541 26.19 21.62 -20.64
CA GLY A 541 24.98 21.63 -21.47
C GLY A 541 24.01 22.73 -21.04
N GLU A 542 22.78 22.66 -21.56
CA GLU A 542 21.71 23.55 -21.12
C GLU A 542 21.36 23.24 -19.65
N ALA A 543 21.46 24.26 -18.80
CA ALA A 543 20.94 24.20 -17.45
C ALA A 543 19.40 24.16 -17.49
N GLU A 544 18.81 23.28 -16.69
CA GLU A 544 17.36 23.15 -16.58
C GLU A 544 16.75 24.53 -16.26
N PRO A 545 15.80 25.05 -17.07
CA PRO A 545 15.10 26.28 -16.72
C PRO A 545 14.48 26.07 -15.34
N PRO A 546 14.62 27.02 -14.39
CA PRO A 546 14.23 26.79 -13.02
C PRO A 546 12.78 26.35 -13.00
N VAL A 547 12.52 25.12 -12.50
CA VAL A 547 11.19 24.52 -12.43
C VAL A 547 10.26 25.61 -11.92
N PRO A 548 9.30 26.09 -12.72
CA PRO A 548 8.50 27.24 -12.35
C PRO A 548 7.82 26.86 -11.06
N SER A 549 8.25 27.51 -9.96
CA SER A 549 7.70 27.26 -8.64
C SER A 549 6.19 27.40 -8.79
N SER A 550 5.46 26.28 -8.61
CA SER A 550 4.04 26.20 -8.92
C SER A 550 3.39 27.47 -8.40
N PRO A 551 2.74 28.31 -9.25
CA PRO A 551 2.07 29.50 -8.76
C PRO A 551 1.25 29.07 -7.55
N PRO A 552 1.47 29.66 -6.36
CA PRO A 552 0.88 29.16 -5.13
C PRO A 552 -0.60 29.04 -5.41
N LEU A 553 -1.13 27.79 -5.34
CA LEU A 553 -2.40 27.42 -5.93
C LEU A 553 -3.39 28.54 -5.63
N PRO A 554 -4.04 29.14 -6.64
CA PRO A 554 -4.96 30.24 -6.38
C PRO A 554 -5.92 29.71 -5.34
N VAL A 555 -5.91 30.34 -4.15
CA VAL A 555 -6.53 29.77 -2.96
C VAL A 555 -8.03 29.82 -3.18
N ALA A 556 -8.52 28.76 -3.82
CA ALA A 556 -9.83 28.27 -3.60
C ALA A 556 -9.91 28.06 -2.08
N ASP A 557 -10.87 28.74 -1.47
CA ASP A 557 -11.51 28.23 -0.27
C ASP A 557 -12.21 26.91 -0.65
N VAL A 558 -11.40 25.85 -0.86
CA VAL A 558 -11.70 24.57 -0.25
C VAL A 558 -11.66 24.91 1.24
N PRO A 559 -12.81 25.02 1.92
CA PRO A 559 -12.77 25.30 3.34
C PRO A 559 -11.99 24.16 3.99
N GLU A 560 -10.89 24.48 4.69
CA GLU A 560 -10.31 23.52 5.62
C GLU A 560 -11.47 23.05 6.50
N PRO A 561 -11.64 21.72 6.69
CA PRO A 561 -12.75 21.22 7.47
C PRO A 561 -12.66 21.86 8.85
N GLN A 562 -13.68 22.64 9.23
CA GLN A 562 -13.69 23.42 10.47
C GLN A 562 -13.55 22.55 11.73
N PHE A 563 -13.70 21.24 11.55
CA PHE A 563 -13.65 20.21 12.56
C PHE A 563 -12.63 19.16 12.15
N GLY A 564 -11.72 18.84 13.07
CA GLY A 564 -10.77 17.74 12.92
C GLY A 564 -11.30 16.46 13.54
N VAL A 565 -10.54 15.37 13.43
CA VAL A 565 -10.74 14.18 14.26
C VAL A 565 -9.64 14.15 15.33
N ARG A 566 -9.95 13.68 16.54
CA ARG A 566 -8.94 13.52 17.59
C ARG A 566 -7.92 12.46 17.16
N THR A 567 -6.64 12.79 17.33
CA THR A 567 -5.56 11.81 17.11
C THR A 567 -5.63 10.70 18.16
N PHE A 568 -4.97 9.58 17.89
CA PHE A 568 -5.11 8.40 18.73
C PHE A 568 -4.81 8.62 20.24
N SER A 569 -3.75 9.36 20.59
CA SER A 569 -3.48 9.67 21.99
C SER A 569 -4.54 10.60 22.60
N GLN A 570 -5.02 11.59 21.84
CA GLN A 570 -6.08 12.50 22.29
C GLN A 570 -7.38 11.76 22.60
N LEU A 571 -7.76 10.77 21.77
CA LEU A 571 -8.92 9.91 22.02
C LEU A 571 -8.77 9.15 23.34
N ASN A 572 -7.63 8.49 23.53
CA ASN A 572 -7.35 7.69 24.72
C ASN A 572 -7.26 8.53 26.01
N ASP A 573 -6.58 9.66 25.96
CA ASP A 573 -6.53 10.63 27.07
C ASP A 573 -7.95 11.15 27.39
N THR A 574 -8.76 11.42 26.37
CA THR A 574 -10.17 11.85 26.54
C THR A 574 -11.00 10.75 27.21
N MET A 575 -10.93 9.50 26.74
CA MET A 575 -11.70 8.38 27.31
C MET A 575 -11.28 8.07 28.76
N SER A 576 -9.97 8.12 29.05
CA SER A 576 -9.40 8.01 30.39
C SER A 576 -9.97 9.08 31.35
N ILE A 577 -10.00 10.35 30.91
CA ILE A 577 -10.52 11.46 31.71
C ILE A 577 -12.04 11.35 31.94
N LEU A 578 -12.83 11.05 30.90
CA LEU A 578 -14.29 11.04 30.97
C LEU A 578 -14.84 9.83 31.75
N THR A 579 -14.18 8.67 31.65
CA THR A 579 -14.58 7.46 32.43
C THR A 579 -13.99 7.44 33.84
N GLY A 580 -12.84 8.07 34.06
CA GLY A 580 -12.06 7.97 35.30
C GLY A 580 -11.23 6.68 35.40
N ILE A 581 -11.27 5.81 34.37
CA ILE A 581 -10.43 4.61 34.28
C ILE A 581 -9.05 5.01 33.76
N SER A 582 -8.00 4.49 34.39
CA SER A 582 -6.62 4.70 33.93
C SER A 582 -6.40 4.14 32.53
N ALA A 583 -5.79 4.94 31.64
CA ALA A 583 -5.24 4.47 30.36
C ALA A 583 -4.18 3.34 30.49
N ASN A 584 -3.70 3.06 31.70
CA ASN A 584 -2.80 1.94 32.02
C ASN A 584 -3.51 0.81 32.78
N GLN A 585 -4.85 0.76 32.79
CA GLN A 585 -5.61 -0.44 33.16
C GLN A 585 -5.34 -1.52 32.10
N ASN A 586 -5.16 -2.78 32.49
CA ASN A 586 -4.57 -3.81 31.63
C ASN A 586 -5.34 -4.04 30.32
N ASP A 587 -6.67 -4.16 30.40
CA ASP A 587 -7.54 -4.49 29.27
C ASP A 587 -7.68 -3.28 28.33
N VAL A 588 -7.72 -2.08 28.90
CA VAL A 588 -7.68 -0.79 28.20
C VAL A 588 -6.35 -0.63 27.46
N LEU A 589 -5.22 -0.88 28.12
CA LEU A 589 -3.87 -0.75 27.55
C LEU A 589 -3.59 -1.80 26.48
N ALA A 590 -4.09 -3.03 26.65
CA ALA A 590 -4.05 -4.07 25.63
C ALA A 590 -4.87 -3.65 24.39
N THR A 591 -6.14 -3.24 24.59
CA THR A 591 -7.01 -2.77 23.50
C THR A 591 -6.39 -1.55 22.79
N TYR A 592 -5.87 -0.58 23.54
CA TYR A 592 -5.16 0.60 23.01
C TYR A 592 -3.94 0.19 22.17
N SER A 593 -3.14 -0.77 22.65
CA SER A 593 -1.95 -1.24 21.94
C SER A 593 -2.30 -1.99 20.65
N GLU A 594 -3.42 -2.70 20.62
CA GLU A 594 -3.93 -3.41 19.45
C GLU A 594 -4.53 -2.45 18.40
N VAL A 595 -5.37 -1.50 18.81
CA VAL A 595 -6.11 -0.64 17.87
C VAL A 595 -5.35 0.61 17.43
N ARG A 596 -4.20 0.94 18.08
CA ARG A 596 -3.35 2.10 17.77
C ARG A 596 -3.10 2.29 16.28
N ASP A 597 -2.64 1.22 15.64
CA ASP A 597 -2.11 1.27 14.28
C ASP A 597 -3.22 1.26 13.21
N SER A 598 -4.49 1.38 13.65
CA SER A 598 -5.70 1.50 12.81
C SER A 598 -6.43 2.83 12.96
N LEU A 599 -5.90 3.79 13.73
CA LEU A 599 -6.53 5.09 14.02
C LEU A 599 -5.74 6.29 13.42
N PRO A 600 -6.38 7.47 13.24
CA PRO A 600 -5.73 8.61 12.58
C PRO A 600 -4.47 9.08 13.32
N SER A 601 -3.33 9.01 12.63
CA SER A 601 -2.05 9.55 13.09
C SER A 601 -1.97 11.07 12.95
N THR A 602 -2.81 11.65 12.08
CA THR A 602 -3.07 13.08 11.91
C THR A 602 -4.54 13.39 12.20
N PRO A 603 -4.90 14.63 12.59
CA PRO A 603 -6.28 14.98 12.93
C PRO A 603 -7.19 15.25 11.70
N ASP A 604 -6.86 14.68 10.55
CA ASP A 604 -7.53 14.93 9.27
C ASP A 604 -8.83 14.11 9.13
N MET A 605 -9.94 14.78 8.84
CA MET A 605 -11.24 14.15 8.60
C MET A 605 -11.27 13.33 7.31
N LEU A 606 -10.41 13.64 6.32
CA LEU A 606 -10.27 12.84 5.09
C LEU A 606 -9.54 11.51 5.32
N ALA A 607 -8.83 11.36 6.44
CA ALA A 607 -8.18 10.12 6.87
C ALA A 607 -9.07 9.23 7.76
N PHE A 608 -10.33 9.63 8.02
CA PHE A 608 -11.24 8.89 8.91
C PHE A 608 -12.18 7.96 8.12
N GLY A 609 -11.96 6.65 8.25
CA GLY A 609 -12.76 5.61 7.59
C GLY A 609 -13.40 4.59 8.54
N PRO A 610 -14.01 3.51 8.00
CA PRO A 610 -14.72 2.51 8.80
C PRO A 610 -13.83 1.74 9.79
N ALA A 611 -12.57 1.49 9.44
CA ALA A 611 -11.60 0.83 10.31
C ALA A 611 -11.34 1.67 11.58
N GLN A 612 -11.15 2.98 11.39
CA GLN A 612 -11.00 3.96 12.45
C GLN A 612 -12.24 3.96 13.36
N GLN A 613 -13.45 3.98 12.79
CA GLN A 613 -14.68 3.94 13.59
C GLN A 613 -14.81 2.67 14.44
N ILE A 614 -14.46 1.50 13.91
CA ILE A 614 -14.44 0.22 14.64
C ILE A 614 -13.39 0.27 15.77
N ALA A 615 -12.20 0.81 15.50
CA ALA A 615 -11.12 0.94 16.47
C ALA A 615 -11.48 1.85 17.66
N ILE A 616 -12.14 3.00 17.42
CA ILE A 616 -12.71 3.83 18.50
C ILE A 616 -13.74 3.03 19.30
N GLN A 617 -14.66 2.33 18.62
CA GLN A 617 -15.69 1.54 19.30
C GLN A 617 -15.09 0.44 20.19
N ARG A 618 -14.03 -0.24 19.76
CA ARG A 618 -13.33 -1.25 20.57
C ARG A 618 -12.70 -0.62 21.81
N LEU A 619 -11.95 0.48 21.65
CA LEU A 619 -11.33 1.18 22.78
C LEU A 619 -12.39 1.68 23.78
N ALA A 620 -13.46 2.31 23.29
CA ALA A 620 -14.60 2.74 24.11
C ALA A 620 -15.28 1.57 24.84
N THR A 621 -15.41 0.41 24.19
CA THR A 621 -16.00 -0.80 24.79
C THR A 621 -15.12 -1.39 25.90
N SER A 622 -13.79 -1.28 25.77
CA SER A 622 -12.84 -1.66 26.82
C SER A 622 -12.90 -0.72 28.02
N TYR A 623 -12.83 0.60 27.79
CA TYR A 623 -13.01 1.63 28.82
C TYR A 623 -14.34 1.46 29.59
N CYS A 624 -15.45 1.34 28.89
CA CYS A 624 -16.77 1.11 29.50
C CYS A 624 -16.93 -0.28 30.12
N GLY A 625 -16.14 -1.28 29.67
CA GLY A 625 -16.05 -2.59 30.31
C GLY A 625 -15.38 -2.49 31.68
N ALA A 626 -14.26 -1.78 31.77
CA ALA A 626 -13.60 -1.48 33.03
C ALA A 626 -14.46 -0.63 33.98
N VAL A 627 -15.36 0.22 33.47
CA VAL A 627 -16.35 0.95 34.30
C VAL A 627 -17.36 0.01 34.97
N VAL A 628 -17.80 -1.07 34.31
CA VAL A 628 -18.80 -2.01 34.86
C VAL A 628 -18.19 -3.25 35.52
N SER A 629 -16.88 -3.46 35.44
CA SER A 629 -16.23 -4.71 35.86
C SER A 629 -16.21 -4.95 37.38
N ASP A 630 -16.43 -3.91 38.19
CA ASP A 630 -16.71 -4.02 39.61
C ASP A 630 -17.85 -3.09 40.06
N GLY A 631 -18.66 -3.57 41.01
CA GLY A 631 -19.81 -2.84 41.54
C GLY A 631 -19.48 -1.43 42.06
N PRO A 632 -18.48 -1.26 42.95
CA PRO A 632 -18.04 0.07 43.41
C PRO A 632 -17.68 1.07 42.30
N THR A 633 -16.97 0.65 41.25
CA THR A 633 -16.66 1.51 40.09
C THR A 633 -17.92 1.83 39.28
N CYS A 634 -18.75 0.83 39.03
CA CYS A 634 -20.03 0.97 38.31
C CYS A 634 -21.01 1.90 39.04
N ASP A 635 -21.17 1.74 40.35
CA ASP A 635 -21.95 2.62 41.24
C ASP A 635 -21.34 4.03 41.30
N GLY A 636 -20.01 4.16 41.32
CA GLY A 636 -19.31 5.44 41.29
C GLY A 636 -19.46 6.20 39.96
N PHE A 637 -19.70 5.49 38.85
CA PHE A 637 -19.96 6.08 37.55
C PHE A 637 -21.45 6.37 37.34
N PHE A 638 -22.32 5.35 37.38
CA PHE A 638 -23.76 5.44 37.07
C PHE A 638 -24.66 5.87 38.24
N GLY A 639 -24.17 5.78 39.48
CA GLY A 639 -24.94 5.98 40.71
C GLY A 639 -25.66 4.72 41.23
N ASN A 640 -25.80 3.69 40.39
CA ASN A 640 -26.35 2.37 40.71
C ASN A 640 -26.06 1.39 39.55
N CYS A 641 -25.42 0.25 39.82
CA CYS A 641 -25.12 -0.78 38.82
C CYS A 641 -26.33 -1.68 38.47
N ALA A 642 -27.50 -1.08 38.25
CA ALA A 642 -28.72 -1.77 37.84
C ALA A 642 -29.66 -0.83 37.09
N ILE A 643 -30.44 -1.37 36.15
CA ILE A 643 -31.39 -0.60 35.34
C ILE A 643 -32.80 -0.96 35.81
N ASP A 644 -33.47 -0.08 36.55
CA ASP A 644 -34.91 -0.12 36.78
C ASP A 644 -35.68 0.87 35.87
N GLY A 645 -37.00 0.92 36.02
CA GLY A 645 -37.88 1.75 35.19
C GLY A 645 -37.71 3.27 35.32
N ALA A 646 -37.06 3.77 36.37
CA ALA A 646 -36.64 5.16 36.52
C ALA A 646 -35.14 5.34 36.23
N ALA A 647 -34.32 4.30 36.49
CA ALA A 647 -32.89 4.34 36.26
C ALA A 647 -32.49 4.49 34.78
N LYS A 648 -33.36 4.18 33.80
CA LYS A 648 -33.04 4.41 32.37
C LYS A 648 -32.75 5.89 32.08
N ASP A 649 -33.60 6.79 32.58
CA ASP A 649 -33.42 8.23 32.44
C ASP A 649 -32.22 8.72 33.25
N GLN A 650 -31.90 8.06 34.38
CA GLN A 650 -30.67 8.33 35.14
C GLN A 650 -29.42 7.92 34.34
N VAL A 651 -29.36 6.72 33.76
CA VAL A 651 -28.24 6.26 32.91
C VAL A 651 -28.06 7.21 31.72
N ALA A 652 -29.15 7.58 31.06
CA ALA A 652 -29.14 8.52 29.95
C ALA A 652 -28.64 9.92 30.32
N ASN A 653 -29.03 10.46 31.48
CA ASN A 653 -28.52 11.75 31.96
C ASN A 653 -27.08 11.64 32.44
N THR A 654 -26.70 10.59 33.16
CA THR A 654 -25.32 10.40 33.63
C THR A 654 -24.33 10.24 32.48
N LEU A 655 -24.69 9.52 31.41
CA LEU A 655 -23.84 9.43 30.21
C LEU A 655 -23.69 10.79 29.52
N TYR A 656 -24.75 11.60 29.48
CA TYR A 656 -24.66 12.97 28.96
C TYR A 656 -23.77 13.85 29.86
N ASP A 657 -24.02 13.86 31.17
CA ASP A 657 -23.30 14.68 32.16
C ASP A 657 -21.81 14.34 32.27
N ARG A 658 -21.46 13.05 32.17
CA ARG A 658 -20.07 12.56 32.30
C ARG A 658 -19.28 12.61 31.00
N LEU A 659 -19.92 12.36 29.85
CA LEU A 659 -19.21 12.18 28.58
C LEU A 659 -19.40 13.37 27.62
N VAL A 660 -20.62 13.90 27.48
CA VAL A 660 -20.94 14.97 26.50
C VAL A 660 -20.79 16.36 27.11
N GLY A 661 -21.16 16.55 28.38
CA GLY A 661 -21.13 17.84 29.08
C GLY A 661 -22.32 18.75 28.73
N ASP A 662 -22.24 20.02 29.16
CA ASP A 662 -23.23 21.07 28.89
C ASP A 662 -22.53 22.40 28.54
N ASN A 663 -23.14 23.20 27.66
CA ASN A 663 -22.70 24.53 27.19
C ASN A 663 -21.53 24.58 26.18
N ILE A 664 -21.21 23.48 25.50
CA ILE A 664 -20.39 23.49 24.29
C ILE A 664 -21.25 24.00 23.11
N ALA A 665 -20.66 24.78 22.20
CA ALA A 665 -21.43 25.53 21.18
C ALA A 665 -22.22 24.65 20.18
N GLU A 666 -21.77 23.42 19.92
CA GLU A 666 -22.31 22.55 18.86
C GLU A 666 -22.57 21.11 19.35
N GLN A 667 -22.71 20.89 20.66
CA GLN A 667 -23.03 19.56 21.22
C GLN A 667 -24.47 19.11 20.86
N PRO A 668 -24.72 17.80 20.71
CA PRO A 668 -26.07 17.28 20.48
C PRO A 668 -27.00 17.57 21.67
N GLU A 669 -28.25 17.97 21.42
CA GLU A 669 -29.20 18.29 22.49
C GLU A 669 -29.46 17.09 23.42
N ARG A 670 -29.46 17.34 24.74
CA ARG A 670 -29.69 16.33 25.80
C ARG A 670 -30.89 15.43 25.51
N ALA A 671 -32.03 16.01 25.13
CA ALA A 671 -33.26 15.25 24.85
C ALA A 671 -33.09 14.20 23.74
N ASN A 672 -32.27 14.48 22.71
CA ASN A 672 -32.04 13.59 21.59
C ASN A 672 -31.11 12.43 22.00
N VAL A 673 -30.01 12.75 22.71
CA VAL A 673 -29.10 11.72 23.24
C VAL A 673 -29.82 10.82 24.24
N SER A 674 -30.59 11.39 25.18
CA SER A 674 -31.33 10.60 26.16
C SER A 674 -32.40 9.70 25.52
N THR A 675 -33.10 10.18 24.49
CA THR A 675 -34.09 9.37 23.75
C THR A 675 -33.44 8.14 23.12
N GLU A 676 -32.29 8.31 22.47
CA GLU A 676 -31.61 7.19 21.79
C GLU A 676 -30.93 6.23 22.76
N VAL A 677 -30.37 6.71 23.87
CA VAL A 677 -29.83 5.84 24.94
C VAL A 677 -30.95 5.00 25.56
N VAL A 678 -32.10 5.59 25.91
CA VAL A 678 -33.25 4.82 26.45
C VAL A 678 -33.78 3.83 25.41
N ARG A 679 -33.84 4.21 24.13
CA ARG A 679 -34.24 3.32 23.03
C ARG A 679 -33.27 2.14 22.86
N MET A 680 -31.97 2.34 23.08
CA MET A 680 -30.95 1.29 23.07
C MET A 680 -31.07 0.34 24.28
N ILE A 681 -31.32 0.86 25.49
CA ILE A 681 -31.60 0.06 26.71
C ILE A 681 -32.79 -0.88 26.48
N ASP A 682 -33.86 -0.38 25.83
CA ASP A 682 -35.05 -1.16 25.53
C ASP A 682 -34.80 -2.25 24.48
N ASP A 683 -34.09 -1.93 23.39
CA ASP A 683 -33.85 -2.87 22.29
C ASP A 683 -32.90 -4.01 22.67
N LEU A 684 -31.93 -3.74 23.56
CA LEU A 684 -31.04 -4.73 24.17
C LEU A 684 -31.72 -5.61 25.22
N GLY A 685 -32.95 -5.30 25.64
CA GLY A 685 -33.81 -6.19 26.44
C GLY A 685 -34.21 -5.67 27.81
N CYS A 686 -33.57 -4.62 28.32
CA CYS A 686 -33.85 -4.03 29.65
C CYS A 686 -35.12 -3.14 29.65
N ALA A 687 -36.06 -3.38 28.74
CA ALA A 687 -37.28 -2.58 28.57
C ALA A 687 -38.19 -2.53 29.81
N ASN A 688 -38.13 -3.54 30.69
CA ASN A 688 -38.83 -3.56 31.98
C ASN A 688 -37.86 -3.49 33.18
N GLY A 689 -36.61 -3.09 32.93
CA GLY A 689 -35.49 -3.19 33.86
C GLY A 689 -34.76 -4.55 33.81
N CYS A 690 -33.53 -4.57 34.33
CA CYS A 690 -32.61 -5.71 34.38
C CYS A 690 -31.56 -5.50 35.49
N ASN A 691 -30.85 -6.56 35.91
CA ASN A 691 -29.83 -6.50 36.98
C ASN A 691 -28.72 -7.55 36.80
N GLY A 692 -27.60 -7.37 37.52
CA GLY A 692 -26.40 -8.19 37.37
C GLY A 692 -25.84 -8.13 35.96
N ALA A 693 -25.29 -9.24 35.46
CA ALA A 693 -24.68 -9.35 34.14
C ALA A 693 -25.54 -8.84 32.97
N GLU A 694 -26.87 -8.92 33.04
CA GLU A 694 -27.75 -8.34 32.00
C GLU A 694 -27.75 -6.81 32.03
N ALA A 695 -27.65 -6.19 33.21
CA ALA A 695 -27.48 -4.75 33.34
C ALA A 695 -26.05 -4.30 33.03
N GLU A 696 -25.04 -5.01 33.53
CA GLU A 696 -23.61 -4.71 33.29
C GLU A 696 -23.31 -4.64 31.77
N LEU A 697 -23.78 -5.62 30.99
CA LEU A 697 -23.62 -5.62 29.52
C LEU A 697 -24.33 -4.45 28.82
N VAL A 698 -25.52 -4.04 29.29
CA VAL A 698 -26.28 -2.93 28.70
C VAL A 698 -25.71 -1.58 29.11
N LEU A 699 -25.21 -1.44 30.34
CA LEU A 699 -24.46 -0.27 30.81
C LEU A 699 -23.14 -0.12 30.04
N GLN A 700 -22.39 -1.21 29.82
CA GLN A 700 -21.19 -1.20 28.98
C GLN A 700 -21.50 -0.77 27.55
N ALA A 701 -22.50 -1.38 26.90
CA ALA A 701 -22.84 -1.10 25.51
C ALA A 701 -23.33 0.34 25.29
N THR A 702 -24.19 0.84 26.18
CA THR A 702 -24.70 2.23 26.10
C THR A 702 -23.62 3.26 26.42
N CYS A 703 -22.76 3.00 27.40
CA CYS A 703 -21.56 3.80 27.65
C CYS A 703 -20.66 3.86 26.42
N ALA A 704 -20.34 2.70 25.82
CA ALA A 704 -19.41 2.62 24.70
C ALA A 704 -19.95 3.34 23.46
N ALA A 705 -21.26 3.29 23.21
CA ALA A 705 -21.91 3.99 22.10
C ALA A 705 -21.95 5.52 22.25
N VAL A 706 -21.99 6.04 23.48
CA VAL A 706 -21.85 7.50 23.72
C VAL A 706 -20.37 7.90 23.68
N LEU A 707 -19.48 7.09 24.27
CA LEU A 707 -18.04 7.35 24.36
C LEU A 707 -17.32 7.30 22.99
N SER A 708 -17.84 6.54 22.01
CA SER A 708 -17.35 6.51 20.63
C SER A 708 -18.01 7.53 19.69
N SER A 709 -18.98 8.31 20.19
CA SER A 709 -19.79 9.20 19.34
C SER A 709 -19.03 10.43 18.83
N ALA A 710 -19.54 11.05 17.76
CA ALA A 710 -18.95 12.26 17.16
C ALA A 710 -18.71 13.40 18.17
N ALA A 711 -19.53 13.52 19.22
CA ALA A 711 -19.36 14.51 20.28
C ALA A 711 -18.08 14.32 21.12
N ILE A 712 -17.47 13.13 21.08
CA ILE A 712 -16.22 12.78 21.76
C ILE A 712 -15.04 12.71 20.78
N THR A 713 -15.29 12.28 19.53
CA THR A 713 -14.22 11.93 18.59
C THR A 713 -13.80 13.05 17.65
N VAL A 714 -14.69 14.04 17.43
CA VAL A 714 -14.42 15.24 16.63
C VAL A 714 -13.74 16.32 17.52
N ASN A 715 -12.98 17.21 16.88
CA ASN A 715 -12.31 18.38 17.47
C ASN A 715 -12.88 19.67 16.87
#